data_AF-A0A968JLU3-F1
#
_entry.id   AF-A0A968JLU3-F1
#
_cell.length_a   1.000
_cell.length_b   1.000
_cell.length_c   1.000
_cell.angle_alpha   90.00
_cell.angle_beta   90.00
_cell.angle_gamma   90.00
#
_symmetry.space_group_name_H-M   'P 1'
#
loop_
_entity.id
_entity.type
_entity.pdbx_description
1 polymer ?
#
loop_
_entity_poly.entity_id
_entity_poly.type
_entity_poly.pdbx_seq_one_letter_code
_entity_poly.pdbx_strand_id
1 'polypeptide(L)'
;MTTKVENPGSVLIAEVGSVTTRVTLVDAVEGETRFIAQAEAPTTADLPHEDVLVGIIEATVNISLITERKLLDDGRLIFPQNSERDGINHIIVVTSAVGNLDVLIVGIANAVSGQSAQRATRCTYTSTLQTVTLDDALLDPEVQNSTSWVERQVTRMLEHEPHVVLLAGGIEDGSRDMPQHLAHVVAFVLKYIASQKQNIQRDTKGVIPVIYAGNTAARDLVVKALSDVTITTLADNIRPTIEEEKLESVRRELIRLYDERVLPKLPGFATLQARSKVPIATVCHAQGIVTRFLAERHRRRVLTIDAGSMASSGFLASPGRFTPAVLSTFGTGYGISTLLDDTTLANIQRWLPFDIDRAELGHWMLNKLLRPNLVPASRKDVLLEHAITCEIIRTIGDTLADEVGALSYDLLIAGGGVLAHAPHPGLAALTLLNALQPTGSEDTMALNIHLDRLGLLAACGAVASLNADAAVTLFDRDVLTNVPLATCIIALGEGSPNRTAVEAELVDTKGRARKISVAYGQIARLSLPRGRRGQLTLRPANDVRIGRNEPGAEVKTEPAAIEGSELGIVIDARGRPLNLPRDDRQRQQLLWDWLVALGAERGGNPFIAGAEPHRTPRSGRLVPTETSLPDRVPAPTNGQAAPAPAPPAPVRPIKPVAAPPPAVTTPAEPPKVKPGTRVSLADLAAAEPPPQKAPPPPAQEPPAKGRRVSFDELRQDAPVPPSPEGQDKIQDDLQACVVRWKNRSGAGCSGDVIRSNFFMGTRCGRG
;
A
#
# COMPACT_ATOMS: atom_id res chain seq x y z
N MET A 1 -23.04 -11.71 -27.71
CA MET A 1 -23.50 -10.31 -27.55
C MET A 1 -22.41 -9.56 -26.82
N THR A 2 -21.62 -8.77 -27.53
CA THR A 2 -20.64 -7.86 -26.92
C THR A 2 -21.42 -6.71 -26.30
N THR A 3 -21.58 -6.73 -24.98
CA THR A 3 -22.05 -5.58 -24.21
C THR A 3 -21.15 -4.41 -24.58
N LYS A 4 -21.74 -3.40 -25.24
CA LYS A 4 -21.08 -2.10 -25.45
C LYS A 4 -20.82 -1.57 -24.04
N VAL A 5 -19.55 -1.55 -23.63
CA VAL A 5 -19.15 -0.98 -22.34
C VAL A 5 -19.57 0.48 -22.36
N GLU A 6 -20.59 0.84 -21.59
CA GLU A 6 -20.98 2.24 -21.44
C GLU A 6 -19.85 2.96 -20.72
N ASN A 7 -19.23 3.92 -21.40
CA ASN A 7 -18.19 4.75 -20.82
C ASN A 7 -18.85 5.62 -19.72
N PRO A 8 -18.29 5.66 -18.49
CA PRO A 8 -18.87 6.45 -17.39
C PRO A 8 -18.84 7.97 -17.64
N GLY A 9 -18.17 8.42 -18.72
CA GLY A 9 -17.99 9.84 -19.02
C GLY A 9 -17.03 10.49 -18.03
N SER A 10 -17.27 11.76 -17.72
CA SER A 10 -16.44 12.53 -16.81
C SER A 10 -16.73 12.14 -15.35
N VAL A 11 -15.72 11.65 -14.65
CA VAL A 11 -15.80 11.25 -13.23
C VAL A 11 -14.84 12.09 -12.39
N LEU A 12 -15.37 12.67 -11.32
CA LEU A 12 -14.61 13.37 -10.29
C LEU A 12 -14.40 12.44 -9.10
N ILE A 13 -13.16 12.17 -8.75
CA ILE A 13 -12.79 11.25 -7.67
C ILE A 13 -12.18 12.08 -6.55
N ALA A 14 -12.85 12.14 -5.40
CA ALA A 14 -12.38 12.84 -4.22
C ALA A 14 -11.78 11.84 -3.22
N GLU A 15 -10.47 11.93 -3.01
CA GLU A 15 -9.73 11.24 -1.95
C GLU A 15 -9.55 12.20 -0.78
N VAL A 16 -10.31 11.99 0.29
CA VAL A 16 -10.29 12.84 1.50
C VAL A 16 -9.39 12.20 2.55
N GLY A 17 -8.13 12.64 2.60
CA GLY A 17 -7.15 12.22 3.61
C GLY A 17 -7.20 13.08 4.87
N SER A 18 -6.40 12.75 5.90
CA SER A 18 -6.40 13.48 7.18
C SER A 18 -5.79 14.89 7.13
N VAL A 19 -4.98 15.19 6.10
CA VAL A 19 -4.30 16.50 5.94
C VAL A 19 -4.66 17.13 4.60
N THR A 20 -4.70 16.33 3.54
CA THR A 20 -4.96 16.78 2.18
C THR A 20 -6.18 16.08 1.60
N THR A 21 -7.00 16.84 0.89
CA THR A 21 -8.07 16.36 0.03
C THR A 21 -7.58 16.47 -1.41
N ARG A 22 -7.45 15.33 -2.07
CA ARG A 22 -7.03 15.22 -3.46
C ARG A 22 -8.24 14.97 -4.33
N VAL A 23 -8.39 15.73 -5.40
CA VAL A 23 -9.45 15.53 -6.38
C VAL A 23 -8.85 15.22 -7.74
N THR A 24 -9.32 14.14 -8.35
CA THR A 24 -8.87 13.67 -9.67
C THR A 24 -10.02 13.69 -10.64
N LEU A 25 -9.84 14.34 -11.78
CA LEU A 25 -10.76 14.30 -12.91
C LEU A 25 -10.28 13.26 -13.91
N VAL A 26 -11.13 12.29 -14.20
CA VAL A 26 -10.95 11.33 -15.29
C VAL A 26 -12.09 11.47 -16.30
N ASP A 27 -11.80 11.25 -17.57
CA ASP A 27 -12.79 11.40 -18.64
C ASP A 27 -12.48 10.46 -19.81
N ALA A 28 -13.44 10.33 -20.73
CA ALA A 28 -13.32 9.55 -21.94
C ALA A 28 -12.38 10.23 -22.97
N VAL A 29 -11.29 9.57 -23.31
CA VAL A 29 -10.38 9.99 -24.39
C VAL A 29 -10.22 8.81 -25.35
N GLU A 30 -10.62 9.02 -26.61
CA GLU A 30 -10.59 7.98 -27.66
C GLU A 30 -11.29 6.66 -27.27
N GLY A 31 -12.31 6.74 -26.41
CA GLY A 31 -13.10 5.60 -25.95
C GLY A 31 -12.55 4.89 -24.70
N GLU A 32 -11.36 5.25 -24.21
CA GLU A 32 -10.79 4.76 -22.95
C GLU A 32 -10.94 5.83 -21.85
N THR A 33 -11.12 5.42 -20.59
CA THR A 33 -11.08 6.38 -19.46
C THR A 33 -9.63 6.73 -19.15
N ARG A 34 -9.31 8.02 -19.13
CA ARG A 34 -7.97 8.56 -18.91
C ARG A 34 -7.95 9.62 -17.82
N PHE A 35 -6.80 9.74 -17.16
CA PHE A 35 -6.48 10.87 -16.30
C PHE A 35 -6.49 12.18 -17.10
N ILE A 36 -7.20 13.21 -16.60
CA ILE A 36 -7.27 14.54 -17.22
C ILE A 36 -6.49 15.57 -16.39
N ALA A 37 -6.84 15.69 -15.11
CA ALA A 37 -6.23 16.67 -14.22
C ALA A 37 -6.43 16.27 -12.75
N GLN A 38 -5.62 16.85 -11.88
CA GLN A 38 -5.70 16.67 -10.44
C GLN A 38 -5.32 17.95 -9.72
N ALA A 39 -5.93 18.15 -8.56
CA ALA A 39 -5.55 19.20 -7.62
C ALA A 39 -5.68 18.70 -6.18
N GLU A 40 -5.01 19.39 -5.28
CA GLU A 40 -5.06 19.13 -3.84
C GLU A 40 -5.47 20.42 -3.12
N ALA A 41 -6.20 20.25 -2.01
CA ALA A 41 -6.55 21.29 -1.06
C ALA A 41 -6.36 20.76 0.37
N PRO A 42 -6.20 21.64 1.39
CA PRO A 42 -6.25 21.21 2.78
C PRO A 42 -7.56 20.47 3.09
N THR A 43 -7.49 19.39 3.88
CA THR A 43 -8.69 18.71 4.33
C THR A 43 -9.49 19.57 5.29
N THR A 44 -10.80 19.65 5.06
CA THR A 44 -11.74 20.46 5.85
C THR A 44 -12.68 19.61 6.72
N ALA A 45 -12.26 18.39 7.08
CA ALA A 45 -12.99 17.49 7.97
C ALA A 45 -13.07 18.04 9.40
N ASP A 46 -12.08 18.81 9.84
CA ASP A 46 -12.06 19.43 11.16
C ASP A 46 -12.55 20.89 11.13
N LEU A 47 -12.68 21.49 12.31
CA LEU A 47 -12.89 22.93 12.48
C LEU A 47 -11.82 23.73 11.72
N PRO A 48 -12.18 24.90 11.13
CA PRO A 48 -13.42 25.65 11.33
C PRO A 48 -14.57 25.24 10.41
N HIS A 49 -14.35 24.35 9.44
CA HIS A 49 -15.35 24.01 8.44
C HIS A 49 -16.22 22.83 8.88
N GLU A 50 -15.61 21.76 9.39
CA GLU A 50 -16.31 20.51 9.74
C GLU A 50 -17.21 20.03 8.57
N ASP A 51 -16.71 20.13 7.35
CA ASP A 51 -17.37 19.68 6.12
C ASP A 51 -16.33 19.48 5.00
N VAL A 52 -16.14 18.24 4.58
CA VAL A 52 -15.12 17.89 3.57
C VAL A 52 -15.48 18.35 2.15
N LEU A 53 -16.74 18.74 1.91
CA LEU A 53 -17.14 19.32 0.63
C LEU A 53 -16.40 20.61 0.32
N VAL A 54 -16.02 21.39 1.34
CA VAL A 54 -15.29 22.65 1.16
C VAL A 54 -13.96 22.38 0.46
N GLY A 55 -13.14 21.46 0.99
CA GLY A 55 -11.87 21.05 0.37
C GLY A 55 -12.05 20.42 -1.01
N ILE A 56 -13.11 19.63 -1.22
CA ILE A 56 -13.43 19.06 -2.54
C ILE A 56 -13.74 20.16 -3.56
N ILE A 57 -14.55 21.15 -3.19
CA ILE A 57 -14.91 22.28 -4.05
C ILE A 57 -13.66 23.12 -4.38
N GLU A 58 -12.83 23.43 -3.38
CA GLU A 58 -11.58 24.18 -3.57
C GLU A 58 -10.64 23.50 -4.56
N ALA A 59 -10.40 22.19 -4.39
CA ALA A 59 -9.59 21.43 -5.34
C ALA A 59 -10.26 21.39 -6.74
N THR A 60 -11.58 21.30 -6.81
CA THR A 60 -12.30 21.30 -8.10
C THR A 60 -12.24 22.66 -8.82
N VAL A 61 -12.17 23.78 -8.09
CA VAL A 61 -11.90 25.10 -8.68
C VAL A 61 -10.55 25.09 -9.39
N ASN A 62 -9.51 24.54 -8.74
CA ASN A 62 -8.19 24.42 -9.36
C ASN A 62 -8.20 23.53 -10.61
N ILE A 63 -8.94 22.42 -10.60
CA ILE A 63 -9.12 21.58 -11.80
C ILE A 63 -9.84 22.35 -12.91
N SER A 64 -10.85 23.15 -12.58
CA SER A 64 -11.58 23.98 -13.55
C SER A 64 -10.63 24.98 -14.23
N LEU A 65 -9.71 25.58 -13.46
CA LEU A 65 -8.67 26.47 -13.98
C LEU A 65 -7.66 25.74 -14.87
N ILE A 66 -7.19 24.56 -14.45
CA ILE A 66 -6.21 23.75 -15.20
C ILE A 66 -6.77 23.27 -16.54
N THR A 67 -8.06 22.89 -16.56
CA THR A 67 -8.70 22.26 -17.72
C THR A 67 -9.48 23.23 -18.59
N GLU A 68 -9.64 24.48 -18.15
CA GLU A 68 -10.51 25.50 -18.75
C GLU A 68 -11.98 25.04 -18.89
N ARG A 69 -12.42 24.07 -18.08
CA ARG A 69 -13.81 23.57 -18.02
C ARG A 69 -14.56 24.24 -16.88
N LYS A 70 -15.82 24.60 -17.09
CA LYS A 70 -16.71 25.01 -16.01
C LYS A 70 -17.25 23.78 -15.29
N LEU A 71 -16.61 23.36 -14.19
CA LEU A 71 -17.08 22.21 -13.40
C LEU A 71 -18.02 22.61 -12.25
N LEU A 72 -18.04 23.91 -11.92
CA LEU A 72 -18.76 24.48 -10.79
C LEU A 72 -19.59 25.68 -11.23
N ASP A 73 -20.76 25.85 -10.63
CA ASP A 73 -21.60 27.06 -10.73
C ASP A 73 -22.01 27.49 -9.32
N ASP A 74 -21.65 28.71 -8.93
CA ASP A 74 -21.90 29.26 -7.57
C ASP A 74 -21.50 28.29 -6.43
N GLY A 75 -20.31 27.69 -6.55
CA GLY A 75 -19.77 26.73 -5.58
C GLY A 75 -20.43 25.34 -5.61
N ARG A 76 -21.31 25.05 -6.57
CA ARG A 76 -21.97 23.75 -6.73
C ARG A 76 -21.44 23.01 -7.95
N LEU A 77 -21.19 21.72 -7.80
CA LEU A 77 -20.80 20.85 -8.91
C LEU A 77 -21.91 20.80 -9.97
N ILE A 78 -21.53 20.96 -11.23
CA ILE A 78 -22.44 20.91 -12.37
C ILE A 78 -22.63 19.45 -12.81
N PHE A 79 -23.89 19.02 -12.92
CA PHE A 79 -24.29 17.70 -13.41
C PHE A 79 -25.47 17.79 -14.40
N PRO A 80 -25.55 16.92 -15.42
CA PRO A 80 -24.47 16.08 -15.94
C PRO A 80 -23.46 16.91 -16.75
N GLN A 81 -22.42 16.27 -17.28
CA GLN A 81 -21.52 16.89 -18.25
C GLN A 81 -22.29 17.29 -19.53
N ASN A 82 -22.07 18.50 -20.04
CA ASN A 82 -22.68 18.99 -21.28
C ASN A 82 -21.80 18.69 -22.53
N SER A 83 -22.26 19.11 -23.72
CA SER A 83 -21.52 18.91 -24.98
C SER A 83 -20.20 19.70 -25.09
N GLU A 84 -20.08 20.79 -24.32
CA GLU A 84 -18.85 21.61 -24.21
C GLU A 84 -17.86 21.00 -23.19
N ARG A 85 -18.21 19.84 -22.62
CA ARG A 85 -17.48 19.15 -21.54
C ARG A 85 -17.53 19.87 -20.20
N ASP A 86 -18.34 20.90 -20.02
CA ASP A 86 -18.58 21.49 -18.71
C ASP A 86 -19.38 20.53 -17.83
N GLY A 87 -19.15 20.59 -16.52
CA GLY A 87 -19.70 19.67 -15.54
C GLY A 87 -19.10 18.27 -15.57
N ILE A 88 -19.67 17.40 -14.74
CA ILE A 88 -19.24 16.00 -14.53
C ILE A 88 -20.45 15.06 -14.56
N ASN A 89 -20.23 13.79 -14.84
CA ASN A 89 -21.29 12.76 -14.82
C ASN A 89 -21.39 12.08 -13.47
N HIS A 90 -20.26 11.86 -12.78
CA HIS A 90 -20.19 11.16 -11.51
C HIS A 90 -19.21 11.81 -10.55
N ILE A 91 -19.54 11.76 -9.26
CA ILE A 91 -18.59 11.97 -8.16
C ILE A 91 -18.45 10.64 -7.41
N ILE A 92 -17.22 10.29 -7.06
CA ILE A 92 -16.88 9.14 -6.20
C ILE A 92 -16.02 9.67 -5.06
N VAL A 93 -16.26 9.20 -3.84
CA VAL A 93 -15.51 9.62 -2.66
C VAL A 93 -14.88 8.42 -1.98
N VAL A 94 -13.59 8.54 -1.70
CA VAL A 94 -12.86 7.64 -0.80
C VAL A 94 -12.21 8.45 0.32
N THR A 95 -12.11 7.89 1.53
CA THR A 95 -11.59 8.65 2.68
C THR A 95 -10.74 7.82 3.64
N SER A 96 -9.85 8.51 4.33
CA SER A 96 -9.11 8.04 5.50
C SER A 96 -9.21 9.01 6.69
N ALA A 97 -10.15 9.97 6.63
CA ALA A 97 -10.20 11.14 7.52
C ALA A 97 -11.23 11.04 8.66
N VAL A 98 -11.80 9.86 8.94
CA VAL A 98 -12.96 9.71 9.84
C VAL A 98 -12.58 9.26 11.26
N GLY A 99 -11.40 8.67 11.42
CA GLY A 99 -10.96 8.04 12.67
C GLY A 99 -11.12 6.52 12.66
N ASN A 100 -11.03 5.93 13.85
CA ASN A 100 -10.81 4.49 14.02
C ASN A 100 -12.04 3.77 14.60
N LEU A 101 -12.15 2.48 14.30
CA LEU A 101 -12.98 1.54 15.04
C LEU A 101 -12.17 0.94 16.19
N ASP A 102 -12.47 1.36 17.42
CA ASP A 102 -11.75 0.88 18.60
C ASP A 102 -12.26 -0.50 19.03
N VAL A 103 -11.35 -1.47 19.05
CA VAL A 103 -11.62 -2.89 19.30
C VAL A 103 -11.03 -3.31 20.64
N LEU A 104 -11.85 -3.88 21.52
CA LEU A 104 -11.39 -4.63 22.69
C LEU A 104 -11.35 -6.12 22.33
N ILE A 105 -10.18 -6.74 22.42
CA ILE A 105 -10.00 -8.16 22.13
C ILE A 105 -10.08 -8.95 23.44
N VAL A 106 -10.96 -9.95 23.47
CA VAL A 106 -11.10 -10.89 24.59
C VAL A 106 -10.83 -12.30 24.08
N GLY A 107 -9.75 -12.90 24.55
CA GLY A 107 -9.24 -14.19 24.08
C GLY A 107 -9.22 -15.27 25.15
N ILE A 108 -9.15 -16.55 24.74
CA ILE A 108 -8.84 -17.65 25.67
C ILE A 108 -7.34 -17.69 25.99
N ALA A 109 -6.49 -17.71 24.97
CA ALA A 109 -5.04 -17.81 25.13
C ALA A 109 -4.32 -16.69 24.37
N ASN A 110 -3.38 -16.00 25.02
CA ASN A 110 -2.65 -14.87 24.44
C ASN A 110 -1.82 -15.29 23.21
N ALA A 111 -1.00 -16.33 23.39
CA ALA A 111 -0.06 -16.81 22.36
C ALA A 111 -0.72 -17.41 21.12
N VAL A 112 -2.03 -17.64 21.13
CA VAL A 112 -2.76 -18.25 20.01
C VAL A 112 -3.96 -17.37 19.60
N SER A 113 -5.08 -17.46 20.34
CA SER A 113 -6.31 -16.76 19.98
C SER A 113 -6.17 -15.24 20.06
N GLY A 114 -5.39 -14.72 21.02
CA GLY A 114 -5.11 -13.28 21.15
C GLY A 114 -4.36 -12.73 19.94
N GLN A 115 -3.25 -13.38 19.54
CA GLN A 115 -2.47 -12.99 18.37
C GLN A 115 -3.27 -13.10 17.07
N SER A 116 -4.02 -14.20 16.84
CA SER A 116 -4.88 -14.34 15.67
C SER A 116 -5.96 -13.25 15.61
N ALA A 117 -6.57 -12.92 16.75
CA ALA A 117 -7.54 -11.83 16.84
C ALA A 117 -6.90 -10.47 16.51
N GLN A 118 -5.69 -10.21 17.01
CA GLN A 118 -4.93 -8.99 16.70
C GLN A 118 -4.55 -8.90 15.21
N ARG A 119 -4.22 -10.01 14.56
CA ARG A 119 -4.00 -10.03 13.10
C ARG A 119 -5.28 -9.78 12.31
N ALA A 120 -6.43 -10.25 12.81
CA ALA A 120 -7.73 -10.00 12.18
C ALA A 120 -8.11 -8.52 12.17
N THR A 121 -7.67 -7.71 13.16
CA THR A 121 -8.02 -6.29 13.22
C THR A 121 -7.33 -5.43 12.14
N ARG A 122 -6.22 -5.89 11.57
CA ARG A 122 -5.38 -5.17 10.58
C ARG A 122 -6.00 -4.99 9.18
N CYS A 123 -7.32 -5.18 9.02
CA CYS A 123 -8.01 -5.18 7.73
C CYS A 123 -8.61 -3.83 7.31
N THR A 124 -8.87 -2.93 8.24
CA THR A 124 -9.41 -1.58 8.01
C THR A 124 -8.90 -0.65 9.12
N TYR A 125 -9.39 0.59 9.18
CA TYR A 125 -8.98 1.57 10.19
C TYR A 125 -9.50 1.20 11.58
N THR A 126 -8.87 0.22 12.22
CA THR A 126 -9.13 -0.23 13.59
C THR A 126 -8.02 0.20 14.53
N SER A 127 -8.35 0.39 15.80
CA SER A 127 -7.38 0.54 16.89
C SER A 127 -7.62 -0.55 17.91
N THR A 128 -6.59 -1.30 18.28
CA THR A 128 -6.72 -2.30 19.35
C THR A 128 -6.48 -1.60 20.67
N LEU A 129 -7.53 -1.41 21.47
CA LEU A 129 -7.41 -0.74 22.78
C LEU A 129 -6.64 -1.63 23.77
N GLN A 130 -7.05 -2.89 23.85
CA GLN A 130 -6.41 -3.88 24.70
C GLN A 130 -6.76 -5.30 24.24
N THR A 131 -5.83 -6.23 24.50
CA THR A 131 -6.05 -7.67 24.42
C THR A 131 -6.09 -8.21 25.85
N VAL A 132 -7.18 -8.87 26.21
CA VAL A 132 -7.36 -9.50 27.52
C VAL A 132 -7.58 -10.99 27.31
N THR A 133 -6.74 -11.83 27.89
CA THR A 133 -6.80 -13.29 27.73
C THR A 133 -6.89 -14.03 29.05
N LEU A 134 -7.41 -15.27 29.05
CA LEU A 134 -7.59 -16.05 30.29
C LEU A 134 -6.25 -16.39 30.95
N ASP A 135 -5.24 -16.70 30.15
CA ASP A 135 -3.89 -17.07 30.59
C ASP A 135 -3.02 -15.87 31.01
N ASP A 136 -3.47 -14.62 30.83
CA ASP A 136 -2.79 -13.43 31.39
C ASP A 136 -2.60 -13.52 32.92
N ALA A 137 -3.41 -14.36 33.61
CA ALA A 137 -3.27 -14.66 35.03
C ALA A 137 -1.89 -15.25 35.40
N LEU A 138 -1.27 -15.97 34.46
CA LEU A 138 -0.09 -16.80 34.68
C LEU A 138 1.22 -16.08 34.33
N LEU A 139 1.15 -14.91 33.67
CA LEU A 139 2.29 -14.24 33.05
C LEU A 139 2.83 -13.04 33.85
N ASP A 140 2.23 -12.68 34.97
CA ASP A 140 2.61 -11.52 35.78
C ASP A 140 3.33 -11.95 37.09
N PRO A 141 4.68 -11.89 37.16
CA PRO A 141 5.45 -12.43 38.28
C PRO A 141 5.29 -11.66 39.60
N GLU A 142 4.77 -10.43 39.57
CA GLU A 142 4.79 -9.53 40.74
C GLU A 142 3.61 -9.66 41.70
N VAL A 143 2.58 -10.47 41.43
CA VAL A 143 1.32 -10.33 42.18
C VAL A 143 0.85 -11.60 42.88
N GLN A 144 1.48 -11.87 44.02
CA GLN A 144 0.99 -12.80 45.05
C GLN A 144 -0.05 -12.20 46.01
N ASN A 145 -0.45 -10.92 45.90
CA ASN A 145 -1.36 -10.31 46.89
C ASN A 145 -2.54 -9.51 46.31
N SER A 146 -3.74 -9.88 46.79
CA SER A 146 -4.96 -9.07 47.04
C SER A 146 -6.03 -8.81 45.97
N THR A 147 -5.84 -9.08 44.67
CA THR A 147 -6.91 -8.85 43.66
C THR A 147 -7.20 -10.13 42.88
N SER A 148 -8.47 -10.53 42.78
CA SER A 148 -8.83 -11.74 42.02
C SER A 148 -8.51 -11.55 40.52
N TRP A 149 -8.15 -12.61 39.82
CA TRP A 149 -7.82 -12.54 38.40
C TRP A 149 -8.98 -11.97 37.55
N VAL A 150 -10.23 -12.33 37.89
CA VAL A 150 -11.45 -11.79 37.25
C VAL A 150 -11.54 -10.29 37.44
N GLU A 151 -11.27 -9.80 38.65
CA GLU A 151 -11.31 -8.38 38.98
C GLU A 151 -10.26 -7.58 38.17
N ARG A 152 -9.07 -8.15 37.90
CA ARG A 152 -8.08 -7.50 37.02
C ARG A 152 -8.54 -7.43 35.58
N GLN A 153 -9.10 -8.52 35.05
CA GLN A 153 -9.63 -8.53 33.69
C GLN A 153 -10.75 -7.50 33.53
N VAL A 154 -11.68 -7.47 34.49
CA VAL A 154 -12.77 -6.49 34.51
C VAL A 154 -12.21 -5.07 34.59
N THR A 155 -11.29 -4.77 35.51
CA THR A 155 -10.67 -3.44 35.63
C THR A 155 -10.00 -3.01 34.33
N ARG A 156 -9.19 -3.88 33.71
CA ARG A 156 -8.55 -3.60 32.41
C ARG A 156 -9.58 -3.30 31.33
N MET A 157 -10.68 -4.07 31.25
CA MET A 157 -11.73 -3.80 30.26
C MET A 157 -12.51 -2.51 30.56
N LEU A 158 -12.68 -2.14 31.84
CA LEU A 158 -13.42 -0.96 32.28
C LEU A 158 -12.65 0.36 32.11
N GLU A 159 -11.33 0.30 31.95
CA GLU A 159 -10.49 1.48 31.64
C GLU A 159 -10.70 2.01 30.21
N HIS A 160 -11.41 1.26 29.36
CA HIS A 160 -11.57 1.54 27.94
C HIS A 160 -13.03 1.74 27.54
N GLU A 161 -13.25 2.53 26.48
CA GLU A 161 -14.56 2.68 25.83
C GLU A 161 -14.55 2.07 24.43
N PRO A 162 -14.72 0.74 24.28
CA PRO A 162 -14.67 0.11 22.97
C PRO A 162 -15.88 0.42 22.10
N HIS A 163 -15.65 0.49 20.79
CA HIS A 163 -16.70 0.54 19.78
C HIS A 163 -17.24 -0.86 19.45
N VAL A 164 -16.41 -1.90 19.62
CA VAL A 164 -16.74 -3.32 19.41
C VAL A 164 -15.88 -4.20 20.32
N VAL A 165 -16.44 -5.33 20.77
CA VAL A 165 -15.68 -6.39 21.45
C VAL A 165 -15.50 -7.58 20.51
N LEU A 166 -14.26 -8.01 20.29
CA LEU A 166 -13.94 -9.25 19.58
C LEU A 166 -13.69 -10.36 20.60
N LEU A 167 -14.66 -11.24 20.77
CA LEU A 167 -14.56 -12.42 21.63
C LEU A 167 -14.08 -13.61 20.79
N ALA A 168 -12.85 -14.04 21.06
CA ALA A 168 -12.18 -15.06 20.28
C ALA A 168 -11.68 -16.23 21.15
N GLY A 169 -11.56 -17.40 20.53
CA GLY A 169 -10.82 -18.53 21.08
C GLY A 169 -11.61 -19.78 21.37
N GLY A 170 -10.84 -20.83 21.67
CA GLY A 170 -11.31 -22.22 21.72
C GLY A 170 -11.21 -22.84 20.33
N ILE A 171 -10.43 -23.92 20.22
CA ILE A 171 -10.40 -24.75 19.02
C ILE A 171 -11.73 -25.48 18.83
N GLU A 172 -12.00 -25.95 17.62
CA GLU A 172 -13.10 -26.87 17.38
C GLU A 172 -12.90 -28.15 18.18
N ASP A 173 -14.01 -28.73 18.65
CA ASP A 173 -14.06 -29.86 19.59
C ASP A 173 -13.37 -29.59 20.96
N GLY A 174 -13.00 -28.34 21.24
CA GLY A 174 -12.46 -27.90 22.52
C GLY A 174 -13.53 -27.63 23.60
N SER A 175 -13.11 -27.02 24.71
CA SER A 175 -14.01 -26.66 25.82
C SER A 175 -15.09 -25.66 25.37
N ARG A 176 -16.33 -25.90 25.84
CA ARG A 176 -17.47 -24.98 25.67
C ARG A 176 -17.64 -24.03 26.86
N ASP A 177 -17.16 -24.44 28.02
CA ASP A 177 -17.31 -23.70 29.28
C ASP A 177 -16.45 -22.44 29.30
N MET A 178 -15.24 -22.50 28.73
CA MET A 178 -14.32 -21.35 28.72
C MET A 178 -14.83 -20.18 27.87
N PRO A 179 -15.27 -20.37 26.59
CA PRO A 179 -15.93 -19.32 25.83
C PRO A 179 -17.17 -18.75 26.54
N GLN A 180 -17.97 -19.62 27.16
CA GLN A 180 -19.16 -19.20 27.90
C GLN A 180 -18.82 -18.35 29.13
N HIS A 181 -17.78 -18.71 29.88
CA HIS A 181 -17.33 -17.92 31.03
C HIS A 181 -16.91 -16.51 30.59
N LEU A 182 -16.09 -16.42 29.54
CA LEU A 182 -15.68 -15.12 28.99
C LEU A 182 -16.88 -14.29 28.52
N ALA A 183 -17.87 -14.92 27.90
CA ALA A 183 -19.09 -14.24 27.49
C ALA A 183 -19.84 -13.61 28.67
N HIS A 184 -19.90 -14.27 29.83
CA HIS A 184 -20.50 -13.68 31.04
C HIS A 184 -19.69 -12.50 31.60
N VAL A 185 -18.35 -12.57 31.57
CA VAL A 185 -17.48 -11.46 31.99
C VAL A 185 -17.70 -10.26 31.06
N VAL A 186 -17.70 -10.48 29.75
CA VAL A 186 -18.00 -9.43 28.75
C VAL A 186 -19.40 -8.85 28.98
N ALA A 187 -20.42 -9.70 29.20
CA ALA A 187 -21.78 -9.24 29.49
C ALA A 187 -21.82 -8.33 30.74
N PHE A 188 -21.09 -8.68 31.79
CA PHE A 188 -20.99 -7.87 33.01
C PHE A 188 -20.34 -6.51 32.73
N VAL A 189 -19.20 -6.49 32.04
CA VAL A 189 -18.49 -5.26 31.67
C VAL A 189 -19.37 -4.35 30.82
N LEU A 190 -20.03 -4.90 29.80
CA LEU A 190 -20.92 -4.13 28.92
C LEU A 190 -22.14 -3.57 29.68
N LYS A 191 -22.75 -4.34 30.60
CA LYS A 191 -23.81 -3.84 31.48
C LYS A 191 -23.33 -2.69 32.35
N TYR A 192 -22.12 -2.80 32.91
CA TYR A 192 -21.53 -1.76 33.74
C TYR A 192 -21.30 -0.47 32.93
N ILE A 193 -20.66 -0.55 31.77
CA ILE A 193 -20.43 0.60 30.87
C ILE A 193 -21.77 1.26 30.49
N ALA A 194 -22.77 0.45 30.13
CA ALA A 194 -24.11 0.96 29.82
C ALA A 194 -24.76 1.68 31.01
N SER A 195 -24.61 1.16 32.23
CA SER A 195 -25.17 1.77 33.45
C SER A 195 -24.55 3.13 33.78
N GLN A 196 -23.25 3.32 33.53
CA GLN A 196 -22.56 4.60 33.71
C GLN A 196 -23.04 5.64 32.69
N LYS A 197 -23.25 5.24 31.43
CA LYS A 197 -23.72 6.12 30.35
C LYS A 197 -25.20 6.50 30.48
N GLN A 198 -26.04 5.64 31.07
CA GLN A 198 -27.46 5.95 31.33
C GLN A 198 -27.68 7.11 32.32
N ASN A 199 -26.68 7.47 33.12
CA ASN A 199 -26.75 8.64 33.99
C ASN A 199 -26.53 9.97 33.24
N ILE A 200 -26.21 9.94 31.94
CA ILE A 200 -25.78 11.12 31.16
C ILE A 200 -26.64 11.41 29.91
N GLN A 201 -27.26 10.44 29.22
CA GLN A 201 -28.29 10.71 28.19
C GLN A 201 -28.96 9.42 27.69
N ARG A 202 -30.28 9.46 27.48
CA ARG A 202 -31.07 8.38 26.84
C ARG A 202 -30.91 8.47 25.32
N ASP A 203 -29.90 7.81 24.77
CA ASP A 203 -29.81 7.59 23.32
C ASP A 203 -29.60 6.10 23.05
N THR A 204 -30.50 5.48 22.30
CA THR A 204 -30.52 4.03 21.99
C THR A 204 -29.42 3.60 21.01
N LYS A 205 -28.52 4.52 20.62
CA LYS A 205 -27.33 4.27 19.78
C LYS A 205 -26.10 3.72 20.54
N GLY A 206 -26.22 3.46 21.84
CA GLY A 206 -25.11 3.14 22.75
C GLY A 206 -24.74 1.66 22.96
N VAL A 207 -25.25 0.71 22.17
CA VAL A 207 -24.95 -0.73 22.35
C VAL A 207 -23.63 -1.09 21.64
N ILE A 208 -22.67 -1.60 22.42
CA ILE A 208 -21.36 -2.08 21.96
C ILE A 208 -21.51 -3.52 21.47
N PRO A 209 -21.45 -3.80 20.15
CA PRO A 209 -21.65 -5.13 19.58
C PRO A 209 -20.49 -6.06 19.94
N VAL A 210 -20.78 -7.36 19.93
CA VAL A 210 -19.77 -8.41 20.12
C VAL A 210 -19.66 -9.22 18.84
N ILE A 211 -18.43 -9.42 18.35
CA ILE A 211 -18.11 -10.43 17.34
C ILE A 211 -17.63 -11.67 18.07
N TYR A 212 -18.32 -12.79 17.93
CA TYR A 212 -17.87 -14.07 18.45
C TYR A 212 -17.24 -14.91 17.34
N ALA A 213 -15.95 -15.24 17.52
CA ALA A 213 -15.13 -15.95 16.54
C ALA A 213 -14.33 -17.09 17.19
N GLY A 214 -15.03 -17.92 17.97
CA GLY A 214 -14.45 -19.07 18.68
C GLY A 214 -15.19 -20.37 18.37
N ASN A 215 -14.93 -21.40 19.19
CA ASN A 215 -15.51 -22.75 19.10
C ASN A 215 -16.99 -22.75 18.70
N THR A 216 -17.30 -23.36 17.54
CA THR A 216 -18.64 -23.37 16.96
C THR A 216 -19.67 -24.03 17.89
N ALA A 217 -19.26 -25.04 18.66
CA ALA A 217 -20.13 -25.74 19.59
C ALA A 217 -20.52 -24.93 20.84
N ALA A 218 -19.86 -23.79 21.10
CA ALA A 218 -20.18 -22.88 22.20
C ALA A 218 -21.06 -21.68 21.79
N ARG A 219 -21.36 -21.52 20.48
CA ARG A 219 -22.11 -20.38 19.93
C ARG A 219 -23.42 -20.12 20.67
N ASP A 220 -24.26 -21.14 20.86
CA ASP A 220 -25.57 -20.99 21.51
C ASP A 220 -25.45 -20.53 22.97
N LEU A 221 -24.44 -21.03 23.69
CA LEU A 221 -24.18 -20.66 25.08
C LEU A 221 -23.68 -19.21 25.19
N VAL A 222 -22.80 -18.79 24.28
CA VAL A 222 -22.26 -17.43 24.21
C VAL A 222 -23.37 -16.44 23.84
N VAL A 223 -24.17 -16.74 22.82
CA VAL A 223 -25.31 -15.90 22.41
C VAL A 223 -26.30 -15.75 23.57
N LYS A 224 -26.61 -16.84 24.28
CA LYS A 224 -27.48 -16.80 25.45
C LYS A 224 -26.91 -15.96 26.59
N ALA A 225 -25.59 -15.98 26.81
CA ALA A 225 -24.95 -15.17 27.85
C ALA A 225 -24.97 -13.66 27.51
N LEU A 226 -24.97 -13.31 26.23
CA LEU A 226 -24.88 -11.93 25.73
C LEU A 226 -26.23 -11.31 25.32
N SER A 227 -27.28 -12.13 25.11
CA SER A 227 -28.56 -11.71 24.52
C SER A 227 -29.24 -10.56 25.24
N ASP A 228 -29.06 -10.46 26.56
CA ASP A 228 -29.71 -9.45 27.39
C ASP A 228 -28.98 -8.10 27.38
N VAL A 229 -27.81 -8.02 26.73
CA VAL A 229 -26.89 -6.87 26.83
C VAL A 229 -26.56 -6.27 25.48
N THR A 230 -26.36 -7.11 24.46
CA THR A 230 -25.81 -6.66 23.19
C THR A 230 -26.23 -7.54 22.01
N ILE A 231 -25.99 -7.02 20.82
CA ILE A 231 -26.11 -7.75 19.56
C ILE A 231 -24.80 -8.52 19.33
N THR A 232 -24.91 -9.85 19.21
CA THR A 232 -23.78 -10.73 18.93
C THR A 232 -23.79 -11.13 17.47
N THR A 233 -22.68 -10.89 16.77
CA THR A 233 -22.45 -11.37 15.40
C THR A 233 -21.55 -12.59 15.44
N LEU A 234 -21.95 -13.66 14.76
CA LEU A 234 -21.18 -14.90 14.69
C LEU A 234 -20.27 -14.88 13.47
N ALA A 235 -18.98 -15.11 13.70
CA ALA A 235 -17.98 -15.30 12.67
C ALA A 235 -17.44 -16.73 12.69
N ASP A 236 -16.75 -17.12 11.63
CA ASP A 236 -15.97 -18.36 11.62
C ASP A 236 -14.91 -18.32 12.73
N ASN A 237 -14.61 -19.49 13.30
CA ASN A 237 -13.59 -19.60 14.33
C ASN A 237 -12.23 -19.17 13.76
N ILE A 238 -11.59 -18.18 14.38
CA ILE A 238 -10.29 -17.69 13.91
C ILE A 238 -9.17 -18.71 14.05
N ARG A 239 -9.38 -19.70 14.93
CA ARG A 239 -8.42 -20.75 15.24
C ARG A 239 -9.12 -22.11 15.36
N PRO A 240 -9.60 -22.70 14.24
CA PRO A 240 -10.32 -23.96 14.28
C PRO A 240 -9.46 -25.10 14.85
N THR A 241 -8.16 -25.13 14.52
CA THR A 241 -7.15 -25.99 15.14
C THR A 241 -5.99 -25.14 15.65
N ILE A 242 -5.07 -25.71 16.43
CA ILE A 242 -3.90 -24.97 16.93
C ILE A 242 -3.03 -24.44 15.79
N GLU A 243 -3.01 -25.10 14.64
CA GLU A 243 -2.16 -24.77 13.49
C GLU A 243 -2.88 -23.93 12.43
N GLU A 244 -4.20 -24.12 12.27
CA GLU A 244 -4.99 -23.45 11.23
C GLU A 244 -5.50 -22.07 11.70
N GLU A 245 -5.22 -21.03 10.92
CA GLU A 245 -5.68 -19.66 11.15
C GLU A 245 -6.67 -19.24 10.05
N LYS A 246 -7.83 -18.67 10.44
CA LYS A 246 -8.87 -18.20 9.51
C LYS A 246 -9.37 -16.81 9.88
N LEU A 247 -8.84 -15.76 9.25
CA LEU A 247 -9.08 -14.37 9.69
C LEU A 247 -10.22 -13.69 8.91
N GLU A 248 -10.58 -14.22 7.75
CA GLU A 248 -11.40 -13.55 6.73
C GLU A 248 -12.81 -13.21 7.23
N SER A 249 -13.46 -14.12 7.95
CA SER A 249 -14.81 -13.88 8.47
C SER A 249 -14.83 -12.73 9.47
N VAL A 250 -13.85 -12.66 10.38
CA VAL A 250 -13.74 -11.55 11.35
C VAL A 250 -13.40 -10.25 10.66
N ARG A 251 -12.48 -10.28 9.69
CA ARG A 251 -12.11 -9.11 8.88
C ARG A 251 -13.33 -8.50 8.18
N ARG A 252 -14.18 -9.33 7.59
CA ARG A 252 -15.42 -8.90 6.93
C ARG A 252 -16.36 -8.19 7.91
N GLU A 253 -16.53 -8.73 9.12
CA GLU A 253 -17.37 -8.11 10.15
C GLU A 253 -16.81 -6.79 10.68
N LEU A 254 -15.49 -6.69 10.85
CA LEU A 254 -14.85 -5.43 11.26
C LEU A 254 -14.97 -4.34 10.18
N ILE A 255 -14.78 -4.70 8.90
CA ILE A 255 -15.01 -3.78 7.78
C ILE A 255 -16.48 -3.32 7.77
N ARG A 256 -17.44 -4.24 7.88
CA ARG A 256 -18.87 -3.91 7.93
C ARG A 256 -19.19 -2.95 9.07
N LEU A 257 -18.71 -3.22 10.29
CA LEU A 257 -18.92 -2.35 11.44
C LEU A 257 -18.28 -0.97 11.27
N TYR A 258 -17.11 -0.89 10.64
CA TYR A 258 -16.49 0.38 10.30
C TYR A 258 -17.38 1.20 9.36
N ASP A 259 -17.86 0.59 8.28
CA ASP A 259 -18.70 1.23 7.27
C ASP A 259 -20.07 1.67 7.83
N GLU A 260 -20.63 0.91 8.78
CA GLU A 260 -21.93 1.23 9.39
C GLU A 260 -21.83 2.29 10.50
N ARG A 261 -20.74 2.30 11.28
CA ARG A 261 -20.67 3.06 12.54
C ARG A 261 -19.64 4.18 12.56
N VAL A 262 -18.56 4.04 11.78
CA VAL A 262 -17.46 5.02 11.77
C VAL A 262 -17.57 5.88 10.53
N LEU A 263 -17.58 5.29 9.34
CA LEU A 263 -17.57 6.01 8.06
C LEU A 263 -18.66 7.10 7.93
N PRO A 264 -19.92 6.90 8.39
CA PRO A 264 -20.97 7.91 8.31
C PRO A 264 -20.74 9.15 9.20
N LYS A 265 -19.74 9.11 10.08
CA LYS A 265 -19.31 10.25 10.89
C LYS A 265 -18.46 11.26 10.10
N LEU A 266 -18.06 10.94 8.86
CA LEU A 266 -17.36 11.87 7.98
C LEU A 266 -18.18 13.17 7.85
N PRO A 267 -17.63 14.35 8.18
CA PRO A 267 -18.37 15.58 8.05
C PRO A 267 -18.70 15.88 6.58
N GLY A 268 -19.97 16.11 6.26
CA GLY A 268 -20.46 16.21 4.87
C GLY A 268 -20.90 14.87 4.23
N PHE A 269 -20.84 13.74 4.96
CA PHE A 269 -21.18 12.40 4.44
C PHE A 269 -22.53 12.32 3.74
N ALA A 270 -23.61 12.79 4.39
CA ALA A 270 -24.97 12.66 3.85
C ALA A 270 -25.11 13.35 2.49
N THR A 271 -24.57 14.56 2.35
CA THR A 271 -24.60 15.33 1.11
C THR A 271 -23.79 14.65 0.00
N LEU A 272 -22.62 14.10 0.34
CA LEU A 272 -21.78 13.38 -0.62
C LEU A 272 -22.41 12.06 -1.06
N GLN A 273 -22.94 11.28 -0.11
CA GLN A 273 -23.58 10.00 -0.37
C GLN A 273 -24.84 10.15 -1.22
N ALA A 274 -25.60 11.23 -1.05
CA ALA A 274 -26.76 11.54 -1.89
C ALA A 274 -26.39 11.91 -3.34
N ARG A 275 -25.15 12.37 -3.60
CA ARG A 275 -24.66 12.75 -4.93
C ARG A 275 -23.85 11.65 -5.63
N SER A 276 -23.22 10.77 -4.86
CA SER A 276 -22.46 9.64 -5.38
C SER A 276 -23.39 8.50 -5.81
N LYS A 277 -23.12 7.88 -6.96
CA LYS A 277 -23.85 6.67 -7.41
C LYS A 277 -23.35 5.39 -6.73
N VAL A 278 -22.18 5.45 -6.11
CA VAL A 278 -21.55 4.34 -5.39
C VAL A 278 -21.40 4.73 -3.91
N PRO A 279 -21.38 3.76 -2.98
CA PRO A 279 -21.10 4.05 -1.58
C PRO A 279 -19.77 4.77 -1.42
N ILE A 280 -19.71 5.72 -0.48
CA ILE A 280 -18.42 6.25 -0.01
C ILE A 280 -17.65 5.07 0.59
N ALA A 281 -16.36 4.97 0.27
CA ALA A 281 -15.51 3.87 0.73
C ALA A 281 -14.24 4.39 1.42
N THR A 282 -13.48 3.50 2.05
CA THR A 282 -12.17 3.84 2.60
C THR A 282 -11.08 3.78 1.54
N VAL A 283 -10.01 4.57 1.72
CA VAL A 283 -8.82 4.50 0.86
C VAL A 283 -8.20 3.10 0.88
N CYS A 284 -8.09 2.49 2.08
CA CYS A 284 -7.56 1.15 2.25
C CYS A 284 -8.38 0.08 1.51
N HIS A 285 -9.72 0.21 1.48
CA HIS A 285 -10.58 -0.69 0.71
C HIS A 285 -10.33 -0.55 -0.80
N ALA A 286 -10.30 0.68 -1.31
CA ALA A 286 -10.06 0.94 -2.73
C ALA A 286 -8.69 0.39 -3.19
N GLN A 287 -7.63 0.63 -2.42
CA GLN A 287 -6.30 0.10 -2.70
C GLN A 287 -6.27 -1.43 -2.63
N GLY A 288 -6.87 -2.04 -1.59
CA GLY A 288 -6.92 -3.48 -1.42
C GLY A 288 -7.56 -4.22 -2.61
N ILE A 289 -8.65 -3.69 -3.17
CA ILE A 289 -9.28 -4.24 -4.38
C ILE A 289 -8.29 -4.22 -5.55
N VAL A 290 -7.64 -3.07 -5.81
CA VAL A 290 -6.70 -2.97 -6.93
C VAL A 290 -5.53 -3.92 -6.73
N THR A 291 -4.97 -4.02 -5.54
CA THR A 291 -3.85 -4.93 -5.25
C THR A 291 -4.19 -6.39 -5.53
N ARG A 292 -5.37 -6.86 -5.11
CA ARG A 292 -5.89 -8.20 -5.45
C ARG A 292 -6.05 -8.37 -6.96
N PHE A 293 -6.65 -7.39 -7.62
CA PHE A 293 -6.86 -7.42 -9.06
C PHE A 293 -5.53 -7.57 -9.83
N LEU A 294 -4.49 -6.83 -9.43
CA LEU A 294 -3.17 -6.91 -10.05
C LEU A 294 -2.50 -8.27 -9.85
N ALA A 295 -2.59 -8.82 -8.64
CA ALA A 295 -2.05 -10.12 -8.34
C ALA A 295 -2.69 -11.22 -9.20
N GLU A 296 -4.01 -11.21 -9.32
CA GLU A 296 -4.75 -12.18 -10.16
C GLU A 296 -4.48 -11.98 -11.64
N ARG A 297 -4.60 -10.74 -12.14
CA ARG A 297 -4.47 -10.43 -13.57
C ARG A 297 -3.07 -10.70 -14.10
N HIS A 298 -2.04 -10.30 -13.36
CA HIS A 298 -0.66 -10.45 -13.79
C HIS A 298 -0.03 -11.77 -13.32
N ARG A 299 -0.72 -12.54 -12.45
CA ARG A 299 -0.18 -13.74 -11.80
C ARG A 299 1.13 -13.45 -11.08
N ARG A 300 1.15 -12.32 -10.36
CA ARG A 300 2.34 -11.78 -9.67
C ARG A 300 2.10 -11.68 -8.17
N ARG A 301 3.20 -11.60 -7.42
CA ARG A 301 3.14 -11.20 -6.00
C ARG A 301 3.31 -9.70 -5.92
N VAL A 302 2.23 -9.03 -5.54
CA VAL A 302 2.13 -7.57 -5.52
C VAL A 302 2.12 -7.11 -4.08
N LEU A 303 3.03 -6.20 -3.76
CA LEU A 303 3.02 -5.43 -2.52
C LEU A 303 2.64 -4.00 -2.86
N THR A 304 1.58 -3.50 -2.26
CA THR A 304 1.24 -2.06 -2.33
C THR A 304 1.38 -1.43 -0.97
N ILE A 305 1.97 -0.24 -0.89
CA ILE A 305 2.20 0.48 0.37
C ILE A 305 1.74 1.92 0.23
N ASP A 306 1.06 2.42 1.24
CA ASP A 306 0.68 3.82 1.37
C ASP A 306 1.12 4.34 2.75
N ALA A 307 2.02 5.33 2.77
CA ALA A 307 2.50 5.96 4.00
C ALA A 307 1.85 7.35 4.18
N GLY A 308 0.73 7.38 4.91
CA GLY A 308 -0.04 8.59 5.15
C GLY A 308 0.41 9.40 6.36
N SER A 309 -0.33 10.48 6.65
CA SER A 309 -0.04 11.36 7.80
C SER A 309 -0.60 10.81 9.12
N MET A 310 -1.82 10.25 9.09
CA MET A 310 -2.48 9.62 10.25
C MET A 310 -2.30 8.10 10.26
N ALA A 311 -2.69 7.46 9.16
CA ALA A 311 -2.64 6.03 8.98
C ALA A 311 -1.73 5.66 7.83
N SER A 312 -1.18 4.45 7.89
CA SER A 312 -0.42 3.85 6.79
C SER A 312 -0.92 2.45 6.54
N SER A 313 -0.78 1.95 5.32
CA SER A 313 -1.29 0.63 4.96
C SER A 313 -0.35 -0.11 4.01
N GLY A 314 -0.32 -1.43 4.16
CA GLY A 314 0.33 -2.34 3.23
C GLY A 314 -0.64 -3.45 2.82
N PHE A 315 -0.58 -3.87 1.57
CA PHE A 315 -1.35 -5.00 1.08
C PHE A 315 -0.43 -5.92 0.29
N LEU A 316 -0.35 -7.18 0.72
CA LEU A 316 0.33 -8.23 0.01
C LEU A 316 -0.71 -9.12 -0.68
N ALA A 317 -0.60 -9.28 -2.00
CA ALA A 317 -1.48 -10.15 -2.76
C ALA A 317 -0.70 -11.07 -3.70
N SER A 318 -1.21 -12.28 -3.85
CA SER A 318 -0.82 -13.24 -4.88
C SER A 318 -2.08 -13.99 -5.33
N PRO A 319 -2.06 -14.75 -6.44
CA PRO A 319 -3.26 -15.48 -6.86
C PRO A 319 -3.86 -16.34 -5.73
N GLY A 320 -5.11 -16.05 -5.36
CA GLY A 320 -5.84 -16.71 -4.28
C GLY A 320 -5.44 -16.34 -2.85
N ARG A 321 -4.54 -15.37 -2.63
CA ARG A 321 -4.13 -14.93 -1.28
C ARG A 321 -4.06 -13.42 -1.16
N PHE A 322 -4.55 -12.90 -0.03
CA PHE A 322 -4.55 -11.47 0.26
C PHE A 322 -4.35 -11.24 1.76
N THR A 323 -3.34 -10.43 2.09
CA THR A 323 -3.00 -10.08 3.48
C THR A 323 -2.93 -8.56 3.61
N PRO A 324 -3.87 -7.94 4.33
CA PRO A 324 -3.84 -6.51 4.64
C PRO A 324 -3.06 -6.22 5.94
N ALA A 325 -2.39 -5.08 5.97
CA ALA A 325 -1.80 -4.48 7.15
C ALA A 325 -2.16 -3.00 7.19
N VAL A 326 -3.33 -2.67 7.74
CA VAL A 326 -3.77 -1.29 7.96
C VAL A 326 -3.37 -0.87 9.37
N LEU A 327 -2.47 0.12 9.46
CA LEU A 327 -1.93 0.67 10.69
C LEU A 327 -2.50 2.08 10.92
N SER A 328 -3.65 2.14 11.60
CA SER A 328 -4.52 3.32 11.64
C SER A 328 -3.95 4.54 12.37
N THR A 329 -2.91 4.35 13.18
CA THR A 329 -2.26 5.42 13.95
C THR A 329 -0.76 5.53 13.65
N PHE A 330 -0.28 4.88 12.59
CA PHE A 330 1.11 4.99 12.14
C PHE A 330 1.18 5.92 10.94
N GLY A 331 1.76 7.10 11.12
CA GLY A 331 1.80 8.11 10.07
C GLY A 331 2.85 9.18 10.31
N THR A 332 3.17 9.91 9.25
CA THR A 332 4.26 10.90 9.22
C THR A 332 3.90 12.25 9.86
N GLY A 333 2.66 12.42 10.35
CA GLY A 333 2.20 13.60 11.07
C GLY A 333 1.43 13.21 12.33
N TYR A 334 0.12 13.02 12.21
CA TYR A 334 -0.75 12.65 13.34
C TYR A 334 -0.34 11.33 14.01
N GLY A 335 0.23 10.38 13.26
CA GLY A 335 0.63 9.06 13.78
C GLY A 335 2.04 8.98 14.38
N ILE A 336 2.72 10.11 14.57
CA ILE A 336 4.09 10.14 15.11
C ILE A 336 4.16 9.59 16.54
N SER A 337 3.14 9.81 17.37
CA SER A 337 3.14 9.35 18.76
C SER A 337 3.17 7.82 18.86
N THR A 338 2.29 7.13 18.14
CA THR A 338 2.25 5.67 18.14
C THR A 338 3.53 5.08 17.55
N LEU A 339 4.14 5.74 16.55
CA LEU A 339 5.43 5.31 16.04
C LEU A 339 6.51 5.29 17.15
N LEU A 340 6.50 6.25 18.07
CA LEU A 340 7.47 6.33 19.17
C LEU A 340 7.24 5.28 20.26
N ASP A 341 6.05 4.68 20.33
CA ASP A 341 5.79 3.54 21.23
C ASP A 341 6.46 2.26 20.70
N ASP A 342 6.56 2.13 19.36
CA ASP A 342 7.08 0.95 18.67
C ASP A 342 8.52 1.10 18.15
N THR A 343 9.07 2.31 18.11
CA THR A 343 10.43 2.57 17.65
C THR A 343 11.17 3.55 18.53
N THR A 344 12.49 3.43 18.56
CA THR A 344 13.35 4.36 19.30
C THR A 344 13.81 5.52 18.41
N LEU A 345 14.08 6.68 19.00
CA LEU A 345 14.71 7.80 18.28
C LEU A 345 16.03 7.39 17.60
N ALA A 346 16.77 6.45 18.18
CA ALA A 346 17.99 5.91 17.57
C ALA A 346 17.71 5.16 16.26
N ASN A 347 16.58 4.45 16.16
CA ASN A 347 16.16 3.78 14.93
C ASN A 347 15.82 4.76 13.82
N ILE A 348 15.34 5.96 14.15
CA ILE A 348 15.10 7.02 13.16
C ILE A 348 16.43 7.70 12.79
N GLN A 349 17.22 8.10 13.79
CA GLN A 349 18.50 8.79 13.62
C GLN A 349 19.50 7.99 12.76
N ARG A 350 19.45 6.66 12.77
CA ARG A 350 20.34 5.79 11.98
C ARG A 350 20.24 6.04 10.46
N TRP A 351 19.14 6.62 9.97
CA TRP A 351 18.92 6.91 8.56
C TRP A 351 19.37 8.32 8.14
N LEU A 352 19.82 9.15 9.08
CA LEU A 352 20.20 10.52 8.80
C LEU A 352 21.70 10.62 8.42
N PRO A 353 22.04 11.34 7.33
CA PRO A 353 23.42 11.55 6.90
C PRO A 353 24.08 12.76 7.60
N PHE A 354 23.55 13.18 8.74
CA PHE A 354 24.07 14.26 9.57
C PHE A 354 23.84 13.96 11.04
N ASP A 355 24.53 14.72 11.90
CA ASP A 355 24.36 14.62 13.33
C ASP A 355 23.17 15.45 13.81
N ILE A 356 22.41 14.89 14.74
CA ILE A 356 21.26 15.51 15.39
C ILE A 356 21.13 14.90 16.79
N ASP A 357 20.94 15.74 17.80
CA ASP A 357 20.72 15.23 19.14
C ASP A 357 19.27 14.73 19.33
N ARG A 358 19.06 13.91 20.36
CA ARG A 358 17.74 13.30 20.63
C ARG A 358 16.66 14.34 20.97
N ALA A 359 17.04 15.44 21.62
CA ALA A 359 16.09 16.47 22.02
C ALA A 359 15.64 17.28 20.79
N GLU A 360 16.56 17.63 19.89
CA GLU A 360 16.28 18.30 18.62
C GLU A 360 15.38 17.42 17.73
N LEU A 361 15.69 16.12 17.58
CA LEU A 361 14.85 15.18 16.85
C LEU A 361 13.44 15.07 17.47
N GLY A 362 13.37 14.94 18.79
CA GLY A 362 12.09 14.91 19.51
C GLY A 362 11.27 16.18 19.32
N HIS A 363 11.89 17.36 19.45
CA HIS A 363 11.22 18.64 19.22
C HIS A 363 10.72 18.79 17.77
N TRP A 364 11.52 18.37 16.80
CA TRP A 364 11.11 18.38 15.40
C TRP A 364 9.88 17.49 15.18
N MET A 365 9.88 16.28 15.71
CA MET A 365 8.78 15.32 15.59
C MET A 365 7.50 15.84 16.28
N LEU A 366 7.62 16.42 17.48
CA LEU A 366 6.49 17.03 18.19
C LEU A 366 5.92 18.23 17.44
N ASN A 367 6.77 19.08 16.85
CA ASN A 367 6.32 20.19 16.01
C ASN A 367 5.57 19.70 14.76
N LYS A 368 6.06 18.63 14.12
CA LYS A 368 5.37 18.00 12.98
C LYS A 368 4.03 17.40 13.38
N LEU A 369 3.94 16.76 14.54
CA LEU A 369 2.68 16.23 15.09
C LEU A 369 1.66 17.34 15.35
N LEU A 370 2.08 18.49 15.90
CA LEU A 370 1.22 19.63 16.17
C LEU A 370 0.78 20.39 14.90
N ARG A 371 1.56 20.29 13.82
CA ARG A 371 1.32 21.00 12.55
C ARG A 371 1.60 20.08 11.36
N PRO A 372 0.76 19.05 11.15
CA PRO A 372 1.03 17.99 10.18
C PRO A 372 1.01 18.47 8.73
N ASN A 373 0.39 19.63 8.47
CA ASN A 373 0.38 20.32 7.18
C ASN A 373 1.67 21.09 6.85
N LEU A 374 2.64 21.19 7.77
CA LEU A 374 3.93 21.82 7.46
C LEU A 374 4.67 21.02 6.39
N VAL A 375 4.97 21.66 5.28
CA VAL A 375 5.84 21.13 4.23
C VAL A 375 7.31 21.31 4.65
N PRO A 376 8.21 20.37 4.34
CA PRO A 376 9.64 20.54 4.57
C PRO A 376 10.19 21.87 4.04
N ALA A 377 10.81 22.67 4.92
CA ALA A 377 11.39 23.97 4.56
C ALA A 377 12.87 23.87 4.18
N SER A 378 13.54 22.76 4.55
CA SER A 378 14.96 22.55 4.33
C SER A 378 15.27 21.13 3.87
N ARG A 379 16.49 20.92 3.36
CA ARG A 379 17.03 19.58 3.05
C ARG A 379 17.02 18.66 4.28
N LYS A 380 17.30 19.19 5.47
CA LYS A 380 17.27 18.41 6.72
C LYS A 380 15.86 17.91 7.01
N ASP A 381 14.84 18.77 6.84
CA ASP A 381 13.44 18.39 7.07
C ASP A 381 12.99 17.27 6.13
N VAL A 382 13.37 17.35 4.85
CA VAL A 382 13.10 16.29 3.88
C VAL A 382 13.71 14.97 4.35
N LEU A 383 14.99 14.98 4.74
CA LEU A 383 15.69 13.76 5.18
C LEU A 383 15.10 13.20 6.49
N LEU A 384 14.61 14.05 7.39
CA LEU A 384 13.90 13.66 8.61
C LEU A 384 12.56 12.97 8.29
N GLU A 385 11.73 13.56 7.42
CA GLU A 385 10.47 12.94 7.00
C GLU A 385 10.68 11.58 6.33
N HIS A 386 11.71 11.47 5.49
CA HIS A 386 12.06 10.20 4.85
C HIS A 386 12.63 9.17 5.83
N ALA A 387 13.37 9.57 6.87
CA ALA A 387 13.83 8.67 7.93
C ALA A 387 12.67 8.11 8.77
N ILE A 388 11.68 8.95 9.10
CA ILE A 388 10.45 8.51 9.77
C ILE A 388 9.65 7.57 8.87
N THR A 389 9.54 7.91 7.58
CA THR A 389 8.86 7.07 6.58
C THR A 389 9.53 5.70 6.46
N CYS A 390 10.86 5.61 6.58
CA CYS A 390 11.55 4.32 6.63
C CYS A 390 11.04 3.43 7.77
N GLU A 391 10.87 3.99 8.98
CA GLU A 391 10.39 3.22 10.13
C GLU A 391 8.93 2.81 9.99
N ILE A 392 8.07 3.67 9.46
CA ILE A 392 6.67 3.34 9.20
C ILE A 392 6.56 2.19 8.20
N ILE A 393 7.29 2.27 7.08
CA ILE A 393 7.25 1.23 6.04
C ILE A 393 7.86 -0.09 6.55
N ARG A 394 8.89 -0.01 7.41
CA ARG A 394 9.45 -1.19 8.08
C ARG A 394 8.37 -1.85 8.95
N THR A 395 7.65 -1.09 9.77
CA THR A 395 6.56 -1.62 10.61
C THR A 395 5.46 -2.28 9.76
N ILE A 396 5.11 -1.72 8.60
CA ILE A 396 4.17 -2.35 7.66
C ILE A 396 4.73 -3.70 7.18
N GLY A 397 6.00 -3.74 6.76
CA GLY A 397 6.66 -4.96 6.31
C GLY A 397 6.69 -6.04 7.38
N ASP A 398 7.05 -5.68 8.61
CA ASP A 398 7.09 -6.58 9.77
C ASP A 398 5.69 -7.09 10.12
N THR A 399 4.67 -6.23 10.04
CA THR A 399 3.26 -6.57 10.29
C THR A 399 2.74 -7.58 9.26
N LEU A 400 3.11 -7.42 7.99
CA LEU A 400 2.76 -8.38 6.94
C LEU A 400 3.51 -9.70 7.15
N ALA A 401 4.81 -9.64 7.46
CA ALA A 401 5.64 -10.81 7.69
C ALA A 401 5.20 -11.63 8.92
N ASP A 402 4.66 -10.99 9.95
CA ASP A 402 4.07 -11.66 11.12
C ASP A 402 2.90 -12.59 10.73
N GLU A 403 2.15 -12.28 9.67
CA GLU A 403 1.05 -13.13 9.19
C GLU A 403 1.49 -14.15 8.14
N VAL A 404 2.36 -13.76 7.20
CA VAL A 404 2.74 -14.64 6.07
C VAL A 404 4.08 -15.36 6.25
N GLY A 405 4.80 -15.12 7.34
CA GLY A 405 6.13 -15.63 7.66
C GLY A 405 7.26 -14.92 6.90
N ALA A 406 7.20 -14.88 5.57
CA ALA A 406 8.21 -14.24 4.74
C ALA A 406 7.60 -13.26 3.73
N LEU A 407 8.03 -12.01 3.79
CA LEU A 407 7.55 -10.97 2.88
C LEU A 407 8.18 -11.13 1.49
N SER A 408 7.43 -11.74 0.58
CA SER A 408 7.89 -12.10 -0.76
C SER A 408 7.01 -11.44 -1.83
N TYR A 409 7.61 -10.57 -2.65
CA TYR A 409 6.94 -9.84 -3.73
C TYR A 409 7.90 -9.59 -4.90
N ASP A 410 7.35 -9.36 -6.08
CA ASP A 410 8.10 -9.02 -7.30
C ASP A 410 7.62 -7.72 -7.95
N LEU A 411 6.45 -7.22 -7.57
CA LEU A 411 5.93 -5.90 -7.91
C LEU A 411 5.66 -5.12 -6.62
N LEU A 412 6.31 -3.97 -6.47
CA LEU A 412 6.05 -3.00 -5.41
C LEU A 412 5.42 -1.74 -6.02
N ILE A 413 4.27 -1.30 -5.50
CA ILE A 413 3.68 0.00 -5.80
C ILE A 413 3.58 0.79 -4.50
N ALA A 414 4.26 1.91 -4.41
CA ALA A 414 4.28 2.72 -3.20
C ALA A 414 3.69 4.11 -3.42
N GLY A 415 2.97 4.62 -2.43
CA GLY A 415 2.35 5.94 -2.41
C GLY A 415 2.41 6.58 -1.02
N GLY A 416 1.62 7.63 -0.82
CA GLY A 416 1.59 8.40 0.43
C GLY A 416 2.36 9.73 0.33
N GLY A 417 2.00 10.69 1.19
CA GLY A 417 2.40 12.10 1.05
C GLY A 417 3.91 12.32 0.89
N VAL A 418 4.72 11.74 1.78
CA VAL A 418 6.19 11.90 1.74
C VAL A 418 6.79 11.28 0.47
N LEU A 419 6.32 10.11 0.05
CA LEU A 419 6.84 9.42 -1.13
C LEU A 419 6.39 10.10 -2.44
N ALA A 420 5.15 10.54 -2.51
CA ALA A 420 4.58 11.22 -3.67
C ALA A 420 5.26 12.58 -3.93
N HIS A 421 5.61 13.31 -2.87
CA HIS A 421 6.27 14.61 -2.94
C HIS A 421 7.79 14.55 -2.74
N ALA A 422 8.39 13.37 -2.84
CA ALA A 422 9.84 13.21 -2.74
C ALA A 422 10.53 14.09 -3.80
N PRO A 423 11.47 14.98 -3.41
CA PRO A 423 12.10 15.94 -4.33
C PRO A 423 12.93 15.27 -5.44
N HIS A 424 13.28 13.99 -5.26
CA HIS A 424 13.96 13.20 -6.29
C HIS A 424 13.52 11.73 -6.23
N PRO A 425 13.30 11.04 -7.37
CA PRO A 425 12.96 9.60 -7.41
C PRO A 425 13.94 8.70 -6.66
N GLY A 426 15.24 9.04 -6.72
CA GLY A 426 16.29 8.30 -6.02
C GLY A 426 16.12 8.28 -4.50
N LEU A 427 15.56 9.34 -3.91
CA LEU A 427 15.29 9.40 -2.48
C LEU A 427 14.12 8.48 -2.11
N ALA A 428 13.02 8.52 -2.87
CA ALA A 428 11.90 7.60 -2.69
C ALA A 428 12.32 6.13 -2.83
N ALA A 429 13.13 5.80 -3.84
CA ALA A 429 13.66 4.45 -4.04
C ALA A 429 14.52 3.99 -2.86
N LEU A 430 15.41 4.86 -2.34
CA LEU A 430 16.21 4.53 -1.16
C LEU A 430 15.36 4.33 0.09
N THR A 431 14.37 5.19 0.35
CA THR A 431 13.44 5.02 1.47
C THR A 431 12.77 3.65 1.43
N LEU A 432 12.22 3.25 0.28
CA LEU A 432 11.57 1.95 0.11
C LEU A 432 12.54 0.78 0.31
N LEU A 433 13.73 0.83 -0.30
CA LEU A 433 14.72 -0.25 -0.20
C LEU A 433 15.35 -0.33 1.20
N ASN A 434 15.51 0.79 1.90
CA ASN A 434 15.99 0.85 3.28
C ASN A 434 14.99 0.22 4.25
N ALA A 435 13.71 0.55 4.08
CA ALA A 435 12.64 0.10 4.96
C ALA A 435 12.34 -1.39 4.78
N LEU A 436 12.11 -1.82 3.54
CA LEU A 436 11.64 -3.17 3.23
C LEU A 436 12.76 -4.21 3.15
N GLN A 437 14.01 -3.76 2.95
CA GLN A 437 15.20 -4.61 2.81
C GLN A 437 14.91 -5.88 1.98
N PRO A 438 14.39 -5.75 0.74
CA PRO A 438 13.97 -6.90 -0.04
C PRO A 438 15.12 -7.89 -0.16
N THR A 439 14.87 -9.13 0.23
CA THR A 439 15.81 -10.24 0.04
C THR A 439 15.64 -10.88 -1.33
N GLY A 440 14.64 -10.46 -2.11
CA GLY A 440 14.14 -11.25 -3.22
C GLY A 440 13.51 -12.52 -2.66
N SER A 441 12.25 -12.78 -3.01
CA SER A 441 11.78 -14.17 -2.88
C SER A 441 12.72 -15.06 -3.66
N GLU A 442 12.87 -16.33 -3.28
CA GLU A 442 13.74 -17.29 -3.99
C GLU A 442 13.60 -17.17 -5.51
N ASP A 443 12.41 -16.82 -6.02
CA ASP A 443 11.93 -16.84 -7.40
C ASP A 443 12.19 -15.58 -8.24
N THR A 444 12.58 -14.45 -7.64
CA THR A 444 12.53 -13.14 -8.32
C THR A 444 13.91 -12.64 -8.69
N MET A 445 14.22 -12.57 -9.98
CA MET A 445 15.45 -11.94 -10.48
C MET A 445 15.41 -10.41 -10.34
N ALA A 446 14.25 -9.80 -10.62
CA ALA A 446 14.09 -8.35 -10.66
C ALA A 446 12.81 -7.91 -9.95
N LEU A 447 12.95 -6.96 -9.03
CA LEU A 447 11.84 -6.30 -8.34
C LEU A 447 11.44 -5.05 -9.13
N ASN A 448 10.21 -4.99 -9.62
CA ASN A 448 9.68 -3.78 -10.24
C ASN A 448 9.09 -2.87 -9.17
N ILE A 449 9.64 -1.66 -9.04
CA ILE A 449 9.16 -0.63 -8.11
C ILE A 449 8.45 0.45 -8.91
N HIS A 450 7.23 0.77 -8.48
CA HIS A 450 6.38 1.82 -8.99
C HIS A 450 6.09 2.83 -7.87
N LEU A 451 5.99 4.11 -8.23
CA LEU A 451 5.75 5.20 -7.30
C LEU A 451 4.50 5.98 -7.71
N ASP A 452 3.40 5.76 -7.00
CA ASP A 452 2.12 6.43 -7.22
C ASP A 452 2.15 7.88 -6.72
N ARG A 453 2.83 8.75 -7.47
CA ARG A 453 2.94 10.19 -7.15
C ARG A 453 1.61 10.94 -7.24
N LEU A 454 0.65 10.40 -7.98
CA LEU A 454 -0.64 11.04 -8.25
C LEU A 454 -1.77 10.40 -7.43
N GLY A 455 -1.49 9.44 -6.54
CA GLY A 455 -2.55 8.74 -5.78
C GLY A 455 -3.58 8.00 -6.65
N LEU A 456 -3.20 7.62 -7.87
CA LEU A 456 -4.12 7.03 -8.83
C LEU A 456 -4.49 5.59 -8.47
N LEU A 457 -3.76 4.91 -7.59
CA LEU A 457 -4.09 3.56 -7.15
C LEU A 457 -5.43 3.53 -6.41
N ALA A 458 -5.62 4.45 -5.45
CA ALA A 458 -6.89 4.61 -4.75
C ALA A 458 -8.00 5.06 -5.71
N ALA A 459 -7.68 5.96 -6.64
CA ALA A 459 -8.61 6.43 -7.66
C ALA A 459 -9.10 5.29 -8.58
N CYS A 460 -8.22 4.39 -9.00
CA CYS A 460 -8.59 3.21 -9.79
C CYS A 460 -9.53 2.30 -9.01
N GLY A 461 -9.26 2.05 -7.73
CA GLY A 461 -10.13 1.25 -6.87
C GLY A 461 -11.51 1.87 -6.68
N ALA A 462 -11.55 3.20 -6.52
CA ALA A 462 -12.78 3.97 -6.43
C ALA A 462 -13.61 3.88 -7.73
N VAL A 463 -12.97 4.12 -8.89
CA VAL A 463 -13.62 4.01 -10.21
C VAL A 463 -14.09 2.60 -10.49
N ALA A 464 -13.37 1.58 -10.01
CA ALA A 464 -13.77 0.20 -10.24
C ALA A 464 -15.21 0.01 -9.81
N SER A 465 -15.58 0.48 -8.59
CA SER A 465 -16.93 0.40 -8.02
C SER A 465 -18.05 0.97 -8.91
N LEU A 466 -17.71 1.93 -9.77
CA LEU A 466 -18.61 2.49 -10.76
C LEU A 466 -18.54 1.72 -12.09
N ASN A 467 -17.34 1.51 -12.61
CA ASN A 467 -17.10 0.83 -13.87
C ASN A 467 -15.71 0.13 -13.87
N ALA A 468 -15.74 -1.20 -13.90
CA ALA A 468 -14.54 -2.04 -13.86
C ALA A 468 -13.59 -1.79 -15.06
N ASP A 469 -14.13 -1.68 -16.27
CA ASP A 469 -13.32 -1.50 -17.47
C ASP A 469 -12.64 -0.12 -17.49
N ALA A 470 -13.33 0.93 -17.03
CA ALA A 470 -12.77 2.27 -16.86
C ALA A 470 -11.60 2.28 -15.88
N ALA A 471 -11.70 1.54 -14.77
CA ALA A 471 -10.60 1.39 -13.82
C ALA A 471 -9.41 0.66 -14.43
N VAL A 472 -9.66 -0.37 -15.24
CA VAL A 472 -8.60 -1.09 -15.96
C VAL A 472 -7.88 -0.20 -16.95
N THR A 473 -8.60 0.59 -17.75
CA THR A 473 -7.96 1.49 -18.72
C THR A 473 -7.17 2.60 -18.01
N LEU A 474 -7.73 3.20 -16.96
CA LEU A 474 -7.03 4.20 -16.15
C LEU A 474 -5.74 3.61 -15.57
N PHE A 475 -5.81 2.40 -15.02
CA PHE A 475 -4.65 1.74 -14.43
C PHE A 475 -3.56 1.42 -15.47
N ASP A 476 -3.91 0.74 -16.56
CA ASP A 476 -2.93 0.31 -17.56
C ASP A 476 -2.24 1.51 -18.22
N ARG A 477 -3.02 2.55 -18.50
CA ARG A 477 -2.57 3.67 -19.31
C ARG A 477 -1.95 4.80 -18.50
N ASP A 478 -2.47 5.06 -17.30
CA ASP A 478 -2.04 6.21 -16.49
C ASP A 478 -1.21 5.80 -15.28
N VAL A 479 -1.47 4.64 -14.67
CA VAL A 479 -0.65 4.14 -13.55
C VAL A 479 0.59 3.42 -14.09
N LEU A 480 0.47 2.21 -14.63
CA LEU A 480 1.64 1.38 -14.98
C LEU A 480 2.62 2.05 -15.94
N THR A 481 2.11 2.85 -16.88
CA THR A 481 2.95 3.50 -17.89
C THR A 481 3.71 4.72 -17.33
N ASN A 482 3.12 5.48 -16.40
CA ASN A 482 3.66 6.77 -15.95
C ASN A 482 4.31 6.74 -14.56
N VAL A 483 4.19 5.63 -13.83
CA VAL A 483 4.75 5.51 -12.48
C VAL A 483 5.92 4.52 -12.28
N PRO A 484 6.58 3.93 -13.31
CA PRO A 484 7.69 3.01 -13.05
C PRO A 484 8.91 3.77 -12.51
N LEU A 485 9.27 3.47 -11.27
CA LEU A 485 10.37 4.09 -10.54
C LEU A 485 11.70 3.41 -10.88
N ALA A 486 11.80 2.10 -10.65
CA ALA A 486 13.04 1.33 -10.81
C ALA A 486 12.77 -0.14 -11.12
N THR A 487 13.62 -0.73 -11.94
CA THR A 487 13.80 -2.20 -11.96
C THR A 487 15.00 -2.52 -11.08
N CYS A 488 14.77 -3.09 -9.90
CA CYS A 488 15.79 -3.33 -8.89
C CYS A 488 16.28 -4.77 -8.94
N ILE A 489 17.60 -4.95 -9.00
CA ILE A 489 18.30 -6.24 -8.90
C ILE A 489 18.92 -6.29 -7.51
N ILE A 490 18.47 -7.25 -6.70
CA ILE A 490 19.02 -7.48 -5.36
C ILE A 490 20.11 -8.53 -5.45
N ALA A 491 21.34 -8.14 -5.10
CA ALA A 491 22.47 -9.05 -5.00
C ALA A 491 22.58 -9.56 -3.55
N LEU A 492 22.36 -10.86 -3.37
CA LEU A 492 22.37 -11.53 -2.07
C LEU A 492 23.68 -12.26 -1.87
N GLY A 493 24.38 -11.96 -0.79
CA GLY A 493 25.66 -12.59 -0.48
C GLY A 493 26.46 -11.72 0.48
N GLU A 494 27.48 -12.32 1.07
CA GLU A 494 28.42 -11.62 1.93
C GLU A 494 29.75 -11.41 1.20
N GLY A 495 30.45 -10.34 1.56
CA GLY A 495 31.75 -10.06 0.98
C GLY A 495 32.40 -8.85 1.62
N SER A 496 33.70 -8.68 1.36
CA SER A 496 34.45 -7.56 1.93
C SER A 496 34.08 -6.24 1.24
N PRO A 497 34.01 -5.12 1.99
CA PRO A 497 33.85 -3.80 1.41
C PRO A 497 34.88 -3.53 0.30
N ASN A 498 34.47 -2.77 -0.73
CA ASN A 498 35.27 -2.42 -1.91
C ASN A 498 35.65 -3.57 -2.86
N ARG A 499 35.29 -4.83 -2.55
CA ARG A 499 35.35 -5.92 -3.54
C ARG A 499 34.13 -5.86 -4.45
N THR A 500 34.30 -6.15 -5.73
CA THR A 500 33.20 -6.24 -6.69
C THR A 500 32.23 -7.34 -6.27
N ALA A 501 30.95 -7.00 -6.12
CA ALA A 501 29.86 -7.94 -5.88
C ALA A 501 29.19 -8.34 -7.19
N VAL A 502 28.95 -7.39 -8.10
CA VAL A 502 28.32 -7.64 -9.39
C VAL A 502 28.91 -6.73 -10.46
N GLU A 503 29.28 -7.31 -11.60
CA GLU A 503 29.46 -6.55 -12.84
C GLU A 503 28.18 -6.65 -13.68
N ALA A 504 27.68 -5.50 -14.14
CA ALA A 504 26.45 -5.44 -14.91
C ALA A 504 26.67 -4.74 -16.25
N GLU A 505 26.07 -5.30 -17.28
CA GLU A 505 26.08 -4.79 -18.65
C GLU A 505 24.65 -4.69 -19.17
N LEU A 506 24.24 -3.48 -19.53
CA LEU A 506 22.95 -3.21 -20.17
C LEU A 506 23.18 -2.83 -21.63
N VAL A 507 22.57 -3.57 -22.54
CA VAL A 507 22.55 -3.26 -23.98
C VAL A 507 21.15 -2.84 -24.36
N ASP A 508 20.96 -1.59 -24.78
CA ASP A 508 19.66 -1.13 -25.26
C ASP A 508 19.31 -1.73 -26.64
N THR A 509 18.05 -1.63 -27.06
CA THR A 509 17.58 -2.10 -28.38
C THR A 509 18.26 -1.41 -29.58
N LYS A 510 19.02 -0.33 -29.36
CA LYS A 510 19.83 0.35 -30.38
C LYS A 510 21.30 -0.10 -30.34
N GLY A 511 21.63 -1.13 -29.56
CA GLY A 511 22.97 -1.69 -29.44
C GLY A 511 23.90 -0.87 -28.53
N ARG A 512 23.41 0.14 -27.81
CA ARG A 512 24.26 0.93 -26.90
C ARG A 512 24.48 0.17 -25.60
N ALA A 513 25.72 -0.26 -25.38
CA ALA A 513 26.14 -0.95 -24.16
C ALA A 513 26.54 0.05 -23.05
N ARG A 514 26.14 -0.25 -21.81
CA ARG A 514 26.54 0.47 -20.60
C ARG A 514 27.00 -0.56 -19.58
N LYS A 515 28.18 -0.36 -19.01
CA LYS A 515 28.76 -1.26 -18.00
C LYS A 515 28.95 -0.54 -16.68
N ILE A 516 28.75 -1.27 -15.59
CA ILE A 516 29.08 -0.82 -14.23
C ILE A 516 29.58 -1.99 -13.40
N SER A 517 30.48 -1.71 -12.47
CA SER A 517 30.92 -2.64 -11.43
C SER A 517 30.46 -2.09 -10.09
N VAL A 518 29.75 -2.91 -9.31
CA VAL A 518 29.14 -2.53 -8.03
C VAL A 518 29.81 -3.35 -6.94
N ALA A 519 30.40 -2.67 -5.95
CA ALA A 519 31.07 -3.34 -4.83
C ALA A 519 30.08 -3.75 -3.72
N TYR A 520 30.49 -4.68 -2.85
CA TYR A 520 29.74 -4.98 -1.63
C TYR A 520 29.53 -3.72 -0.78
N GLY A 521 28.32 -3.55 -0.26
CA GLY A 521 27.92 -2.36 0.50
C GLY A 521 27.47 -1.18 -0.36
N GLN A 522 27.52 -1.30 -1.69
CA GLN A 522 27.15 -0.22 -2.61
C GLN A 522 25.81 -0.48 -3.30
N ILE A 523 25.22 0.62 -3.77
CA ILE A 523 24.08 0.63 -4.68
C ILE A 523 24.48 1.46 -5.90
N ALA A 524 23.99 1.09 -7.07
CA ALA A 524 24.27 1.85 -8.30
C ALA A 524 23.11 1.77 -9.28
N ARG A 525 23.11 2.64 -10.30
CA ARG A 525 22.09 2.63 -11.35
C ARG A 525 22.67 2.62 -12.76
N LEU A 526 22.03 1.86 -13.64
CA LEU A 526 22.19 1.91 -15.10
C LEU A 526 20.97 2.60 -15.69
N SER A 527 21.17 3.75 -16.33
CA SER A 527 20.07 4.46 -16.96
C SER A 527 19.44 3.61 -18.08
N LEU A 528 18.12 3.50 -18.07
CA LEU A 528 17.30 2.99 -19.16
C LEU A 528 15.99 3.79 -19.14
N PRO A 529 15.85 4.85 -19.96
CA PRO A 529 14.68 5.71 -19.92
C PRO A 529 13.38 4.97 -20.20
N ARG A 530 12.27 5.46 -19.62
CA ARG A 530 10.90 4.98 -19.88
C ARG A 530 10.61 4.85 -21.39
N GLY A 531 9.84 3.83 -21.75
CA GLY A 531 9.53 3.50 -23.14
C GLY A 531 10.68 2.85 -23.93
N ARG A 532 11.86 2.65 -23.32
CA ARG A 532 12.94 1.85 -23.90
C ARG A 532 12.99 0.46 -23.28
N ARG A 533 13.58 -0.46 -24.03
CA ARG A 533 13.87 -1.82 -23.59
C ARG A 533 15.32 -2.18 -23.82
N GLY A 534 15.85 -3.12 -23.05
CA GLY A 534 17.23 -3.59 -23.16
C GLY A 534 17.43 -5.03 -22.66
N GLN A 535 18.61 -5.56 -22.97
CA GLN A 535 19.12 -6.82 -22.44
C GLN A 535 20.07 -6.54 -21.28
N LEU A 536 19.90 -7.22 -20.16
CA LEU A 536 20.77 -7.12 -18.99
C LEU A 536 21.60 -8.40 -18.85
N THR A 537 22.90 -8.23 -18.65
CA THR A 537 23.83 -9.30 -18.27
C THR A 537 24.44 -8.96 -16.92
N LEU A 538 24.39 -9.89 -15.97
CA LEU A 538 24.87 -9.74 -14.60
C LEU A 538 25.89 -10.85 -14.33
N ARG A 539 27.07 -10.46 -13.86
CA ARG A 539 28.16 -11.36 -13.47
C ARG A 539 28.42 -11.15 -11.98
N PRO A 540 27.72 -11.91 -11.10
CA PRO A 540 27.96 -11.83 -9.68
C PRO A 540 29.29 -12.47 -9.30
N ALA A 541 29.85 -12.06 -8.15
CA ALA A 541 30.95 -12.76 -7.51
C ALA A 541 30.52 -14.16 -7.03
N ASN A 542 31.48 -15.05 -6.75
CA ASN A 542 31.22 -16.45 -6.41
C ASN A 542 30.22 -16.64 -5.25
N ASP A 543 30.26 -15.78 -4.24
CA ASP A 543 29.38 -15.86 -3.06
C ASP A 543 28.10 -15.02 -3.20
N VAL A 544 27.87 -14.41 -4.37
CA VAL A 544 26.72 -13.56 -4.66
C VAL A 544 25.72 -14.28 -5.54
N ARG A 545 24.48 -14.28 -5.10
CA ARG A 545 23.31 -14.84 -5.77
C ARG A 545 22.38 -13.73 -6.23
N ILE A 546 21.73 -13.97 -7.38
CA ILE A 546 20.71 -13.09 -7.96
C ILE A 546 19.48 -13.94 -8.28
N GLY A 547 18.37 -13.71 -7.59
CA GLY A 547 17.16 -14.54 -7.71
C GLY A 547 17.44 -16.03 -7.40
N ARG A 548 16.89 -16.93 -8.23
CA ARG A 548 17.06 -18.40 -8.11
C ARG A 548 18.41 -18.94 -8.53
N ASN A 549 19.27 -18.11 -9.10
CA ASN A 549 20.50 -18.59 -9.71
C ASN A 549 21.50 -19.04 -8.63
N GLU A 550 22.33 -20.04 -8.96
CA GLU A 550 23.43 -20.45 -8.09
C GLU A 550 24.36 -19.26 -7.80
N PRO A 551 24.96 -19.18 -6.60
CA PRO A 551 25.99 -18.19 -6.32
C PRO A 551 27.07 -18.15 -7.40
N GLY A 552 27.43 -16.95 -7.89
CA GLY A 552 28.40 -16.75 -8.96
C GLY A 552 27.90 -17.02 -10.38
N ALA A 553 26.68 -17.51 -10.57
CA ALA A 553 26.15 -17.79 -11.91
C ALA A 553 25.90 -16.50 -12.70
N GLU A 554 26.41 -16.43 -13.94
CA GLU A 554 26.08 -15.34 -14.87
C GLU A 554 24.58 -15.39 -15.23
N VAL A 555 23.90 -14.26 -15.05
CA VAL A 555 22.47 -14.11 -15.40
C VAL A 555 22.38 -13.22 -16.62
N LYS A 556 21.77 -13.73 -17.69
CA LYS A 556 21.54 -12.97 -18.92
C LYS A 556 20.08 -13.04 -19.30
N THR A 557 19.44 -11.89 -19.45
CA THR A 557 18.04 -11.81 -19.86
C THR A 557 17.88 -12.01 -21.36
N GLU A 558 16.67 -12.31 -21.80
CA GLU A 558 16.33 -12.22 -23.23
C GLU A 558 16.53 -10.79 -23.76
N PRO A 559 16.78 -10.62 -25.08
CA PRO A 559 16.79 -9.31 -25.71
C PRO A 559 15.50 -8.53 -25.44
N ALA A 560 15.64 -7.26 -25.05
CA ALA A 560 14.51 -6.37 -24.75
C ALA A 560 13.59 -6.83 -23.59
N ALA A 561 14.06 -7.73 -22.71
CA ALA A 561 13.28 -8.20 -21.56
C ALA A 561 13.16 -7.16 -20.44
N ILE A 562 14.15 -6.27 -20.28
CA ILE A 562 14.11 -5.24 -19.24
C ILE A 562 13.48 -3.97 -19.80
N GLU A 563 12.45 -3.49 -19.12
CA GLU A 563 11.79 -2.22 -19.40
C GLU A 563 12.45 -1.06 -18.66
N GLY A 564 12.53 0.08 -19.33
CA GLY A 564 13.05 1.31 -18.77
C GLY A 564 12.09 1.97 -17.79
N SER A 565 12.66 2.60 -16.77
CA SER A 565 11.93 3.30 -15.72
C SER A 565 12.55 4.69 -15.47
N GLU A 566 12.06 5.43 -14.48
CA GLU A 566 12.61 6.75 -14.14
C GLU A 566 14.08 6.69 -13.70
N LEU A 567 14.45 5.75 -12.83
CA LEU A 567 15.83 5.50 -12.42
C LEU A 567 16.58 4.53 -13.35
N GLY A 568 15.86 3.79 -14.19
CA GLY A 568 16.37 2.67 -14.97
C GLY A 568 16.54 1.42 -14.09
N ILE A 569 17.69 0.77 -14.24
CA ILE A 569 18.01 -0.45 -13.50
C ILE A 569 18.82 -0.05 -12.27
N VAL A 570 18.37 -0.46 -11.09
CA VAL A 570 19.10 -0.28 -9.83
C VAL A 570 19.72 -1.62 -9.44
N ILE A 571 21.00 -1.63 -9.10
CA ILE A 571 21.71 -2.80 -8.60
C ILE A 571 22.02 -2.53 -7.14
N ASP A 572 21.42 -3.29 -6.25
CA ASP A 572 21.57 -3.16 -4.80
C ASP A 572 22.43 -4.31 -4.27
N ALA A 573 23.70 -4.00 -3.98
CA ALA A 573 24.67 -4.92 -3.40
C ALA A 573 25.01 -4.55 -1.95
N ARG A 574 24.08 -3.88 -1.25
CA ARG A 574 24.30 -3.39 0.12
C ARG A 574 24.23 -4.49 1.19
N GLY A 575 23.89 -5.72 0.81
CA GLY A 575 23.69 -6.84 1.73
C GLY A 575 22.31 -6.81 2.39
N ARG A 576 21.90 -7.96 2.95
CA ARG A 576 20.66 -8.14 3.71
C ARG A 576 20.94 -9.08 4.90
N PRO A 577 20.72 -8.65 6.15
CA PRO A 577 20.29 -7.31 6.56
C PRO A 577 21.34 -6.24 6.20
N LEU A 578 20.90 -4.98 6.08
CA LEU A 578 21.79 -3.84 5.86
C LEU A 578 22.73 -3.68 7.05
N ASN A 579 24.03 -3.67 6.79
CA ASN A 579 25.05 -3.49 7.82
C ASN A 579 25.56 -2.04 7.83
N LEU A 580 24.98 -1.22 8.71
CA LEU A 580 25.39 0.18 8.88
C LEU A 580 26.62 0.27 9.81
N PRO A 581 27.62 1.12 9.49
CA PRO A 581 28.75 1.36 10.39
C PRO A 581 28.29 1.82 11.78
N ARG A 582 29.00 1.36 12.83
CA ARG A 582 28.77 1.81 14.21
C ARG A 582 29.30 3.22 14.46
N ASP A 583 30.34 3.63 13.73
CA ASP A 583 30.86 5.00 13.77
C ASP A 583 29.91 5.93 13.00
N ASP A 584 29.47 6.99 13.67
CA ASP A 584 28.45 7.89 13.12
C ASP A 584 28.93 8.63 11.87
N ARG A 585 30.19 9.08 11.82
CA ARG A 585 30.71 9.78 10.63
C ARG A 585 30.78 8.85 9.42
N GLN A 586 31.25 7.61 9.61
CA GLN A 586 31.27 6.61 8.55
C GLN A 586 29.86 6.26 8.07
N ARG A 587 28.91 6.07 8.99
CA ARG A 587 27.51 5.80 8.66
C ARG A 587 26.89 6.96 7.87
N GLN A 588 27.06 8.18 8.35
CA GLN A 588 26.53 9.39 7.71
C GLN A 588 27.09 9.58 6.30
N GLN A 589 28.39 9.34 6.12
CA GLN A 589 29.02 9.40 4.80
C GLN A 589 28.49 8.29 3.88
N LEU A 590 28.36 7.05 4.37
CA LEU A 590 27.82 5.93 3.59
C LEU A 590 26.40 6.20 3.10
N LEU A 591 25.53 6.74 3.96
CA LEU A 591 24.16 7.12 3.60
C LEU A 591 24.15 8.21 2.52
N TRP A 592 25.04 9.20 2.63
CA TRP A 592 25.21 10.23 1.61
C TRP A 592 25.68 9.65 0.28
N ASP A 593 26.62 8.71 0.30
CA ASP A 593 27.13 8.05 -0.90
C ASP A 593 26.01 7.27 -1.63
N TRP A 594 25.09 6.65 -0.89
CA TRP A 594 23.90 6.01 -1.47
C TRP A 594 22.96 7.03 -2.13
N LEU A 595 22.71 8.17 -1.48
CA LEU A 595 21.92 9.28 -2.06
C LEU A 595 22.53 9.76 -3.38
N VAL A 596 23.85 9.93 -3.41
CA VAL A 596 24.59 10.31 -4.63
C VAL A 596 24.49 9.22 -5.71
N ALA A 597 24.62 7.95 -5.34
CA ALA A 597 24.58 6.84 -6.29
C ALA A 597 23.24 6.73 -7.03
N LEU A 598 22.11 7.02 -6.36
CA LEU A 598 20.80 7.11 -7.01
C LEU A 598 20.45 8.50 -7.56
N GLY A 599 21.38 9.46 -7.46
CA GLY A 599 21.25 10.81 -7.98
C GLY A 599 20.34 11.75 -7.17
N ALA A 600 19.91 11.33 -5.98
CA ALA A 600 19.12 12.17 -5.07
C ALA A 600 19.94 13.37 -4.55
N GLU A 601 21.25 13.19 -4.40
CA GLU A 601 22.18 14.24 -4.01
C GLU A 601 23.39 14.27 -4.95
N ARG A 602 24.22 15.31 -4.84
CA ARG A 602 25.44 15.49 -5.64
C ARG A 602 26.57 16.04 -4.77
N GLY A 603 27.81 15.61 -5.06
CA GLY A 603 29.01 16.10 -4.37
C GLY A 603 29.25 15.43 -3.01
N GLY A 604 30.21 15.96 -2.26
CA GLY A 604 30.52 15.51 -0.90
C GLY A 604 29.40 15.85 0.09
N ASN A 605 29.40 15.19 1.25
CA ASN A 605 28.39 15.40 2.28
C ASN A 605 28.54 16.82 2.88
N PRO A 606 27.56 17.73 2.72
CA PRO A 606 27.65 19.10 3.19
C PRO A 606 27.59 19.23 4.71
N PHE A 607 27.18 18.17 5.42
CA PHE A 607 27.07 18.16 6.88
C PHE A 607 28.35 17.71 7.58
N ILE A 608 29.34 17.22 6.83
CA ILE A 608 30.62 16.75 7.37
C ILE A 608 31.74 17.65 6.82
N ALA A 609 32.38 18.42 7.71
CA ALA A 609 33.49 19.29 7.34
C ALA A 609 34.68 18.47 6.82
N GLY A 610 35.19 18.83 5.63
CA GLY A 610 36.34 18.14 5.01
C GLY A 610 36.00 16.80 4.35
N ALA A 611 34.72 16.45 4.17
CA ALA A 611 34.32 15.27 3.41
C ALA A 611 34.73 15.43 1.93
N GLU A 612 35.84 14.80 1.53
CA GLU A 612 36.14 14.64 0.11
C GLU A 612 35.09 13.71 -0.52
N PRO A 613 34.64 13.99 -1.76
CA PRO A 613 33.73 13.09 -2.44
C PRO A 613 34.40 11.72 -2.61
N HIS A 614 33.86 10.67 -1.97
CA HIS A 614 34.24 9.31 -2.33
C HIS A 614 33.96 9.13 -3.82
N ARG A 615 34.97 8.65 -4.58
CA ARG A 615 34.82 8.34 -6.00
C ARG A 615 33.79 7.22 -6.15
N THR A 616 32.53 7.59 -6.32
CA THR A 616 31.54 6.70 -6.92
C THR A 616 32.04 6.29 -8.31
N PRO A 617 31.84 5.03 -8.74
CA PRO A 617 32.12 4.67 -10.12
C PRO A 617 31.28 5.59 -11.01
N ARG A 618 31.95 6.51 -11.70
CA ARG A 618 31.32 7.41 -12.67
C ARG A 618 30.49 6.55 -13.60
N SER A 619 29.19 6.84 -13.72
CA SER A 619 28.43 6.40 -14.89
C SER A 619 29.28 6.73 -16.11
N GLY A 620 29.64 5.72 -16.91
CA GLY A 620 30.62 5.84 -17.97
C GLY A 620 30.52 7.18 -18.70
N ARG A 621 31.60 7.96 -18.66
CA ARG A 621 31.75 9.19 -19.43
C ARG A 621 31.49 8.82 -20.89
N LEU A 622 30.64 9.58 -21.58
CA LEU A 622 30.59 9.55 -23.04
C LEU A 622 32.02 9.67 -23.53
N VAL A 623 32.53 8.66 -24.24
CA VAL A 623 33.71 8.83 -25.09
C VAL A 623 33.20 9.71 -26.24
N PRO A 624 33.64 10.97 -26.35
CA PRO A 624 33.32 11.76 -27.53
C PRO A 624 34.07 11.10 -28.68
N THR A 625 33.36 10.52 -29.63
CA THR A 625 33.93 10.33 -30.96
C THR A 625 34.10 11.73 -31.52
N GLU A 626 35.33 12.13 -31.82
CA GLU A 626 35.61 13.36 -32.55
C GLU A 626 34.86 13.31 -33.88
N THR A 627 33.75 14.03 -33.94
CA THR A 627 33.19 14.53 -35.19
C THR A 627 33.20 16.03 -35.07
N SER A 628 34.06 16.64 -35.88
CA SER A 628 34.13 18.07 -36.13
C SER A 628 32.73 18.64 -36.32
N LEU A 629 32.43 19.70 -35.57
CA LEU A 629 31.29 20.58 -35.84
C LEU A 629 31.48 21.20 -37.22
N PRO A 630 30.52 21.09 -38.16
CA PRO A 630 30.43 22.04 -39.24
C PRO A 630 29.90 23.37 -38.71
N ASP A 631 30.50 24.44 -39.20
CA ASP A 631 30.24 25.83 -38.85
C ASP A 631 28.78 26.27 -39.01
N ARG A 632 28.48 27.31 -38.24
CA ARG A 632 27.30 28.19 -38.25
C ARG A 632 26.49 28.18 -39.56
N VAL A 633 25.21 27.84 -39.43
CA VAL A 633 24.17 28.10 -40.44
C VAL A 633 23.88 29.61 -40.48
N PRO A 634 24.01 30.31 -41.64
CA PRO A 634 23.50 31.65 -41.83
C PRO A 634 21.98 31.63 -42.12
N ALA A 635 21.29 32.70 -41.74
CA ALA A 635 19.86 32.91 -41.95
C ALA A 635 19.44 32.83 -43.44
N PRO A 636 18.21 32.36 -43.76
CA PRO A 636 17.78 32.21 -45.14
C PRO A 636 17.32 33.54 -45.75
N THR A 637 17.91 33.88 -46.90
CA THR A 637 17.41 34.85 -47.87
C THR A 637 16.56 34.15 -48.93
N ASN A 638 15.58 34.90 -49.44
CA ASN A 638 14.59 34.56 -50.46
C ASN A 638 15.12 33.80 -51.69
N GLY A 639 14.30 32.86 -52.19
CA GLY A 639 14.12 32.66 -53.63
C GLY A 639 14.28 31.24 -54.17
N GLN A 640 13.20 30.77 -54.78
CA GLN A 640 13.08 29.76 -55.85
C GLN A 640 12.80 28.30 -55.46
N ALA A 641 11.72 27.81 -56.07
CA ALA A 641 11.09 26.51 -55.90
C ALA A 641 11.81 25.39 -56.68
N ALA A 642 11.80 24.17 -56.14
CA ALA A 642 12.21 22.94 -56.81
C ALA A 642 11.03 21.94 -56.90
N PRO A 643 10.98 21.07 -57.94
CA PRO A 643 9.79 20.30 -58.30
C PRO A 643 9.64 18.96 -57.56
N ALA A 644 8.42 18.43 -57.58
CA ALA A 644 7.95 17.23 -56.85
C ALA A 644 8.50 15.88 -57.41
N PRO A 645 8.59 14.81 -56.59
CA PRO A 645 9.09 13.51 -57.00
C PRO A 645 8.01 12.56 -57.56
N ALA A 646 8.42 11.64 -58.44
CA ALA A 646 7.58 10.66 -59.14
C ALA A 646 7.30 9.37 -58.32
N PRO A 647 6.22 8.61 -58.63
CA PRO A 647 5.77 7.47 -57.83
C PRO A 647 6.46 6.12 -58.17
N PRO A 648 6.41 5.10 -57.28
CA PRO A 648 7.10 3.82 -57.45
C PRO A 648 6.29 2.75 -58.21
N ALA A 649 7.00 1.78 -58.80
CA ALA A 649 6.48 0.67 -59.62
C ALA A 649 6.08 -0.59 -58.80
N PRO A 650 5.22 -1.50 -59.34
CA PRO A 650 4.60 -2.58 -58.57
C PRO A 650 5.39 -3.91 -58.53
N VAL A 651 5.15 -4.67 -57.44
CA VAL A 651 5.77 -5.96 -57.05
C VAL A 651 5.04 -7.18 -57.67
N ARG A 652 5.79 -8.25 -58.01
CA ARG A 652 5.26 -9.55 -58.49
C ARG A 652 5.18 -10.63 -57.37
N PRO A 653 4.25 -11.60 -57.42
CA PRO A 653 4.04 -12.60 -56.37
C PRO A 653 4.87 -13.90 -56.54
N ILE A 654 5.18 -14.56 -55.41
CA ILE A 654 5.94 -15.83 -55.29
C ILE A 654 4.98 -17.00 -54.96
N LYS A 655 5.21 -18.19 -55.55
CA LYS A 655 4.47 -19.46 -55.35
C LYS A 655 5.02 -20.32 -54.18
N PRO A 656 4.21 -21.21 -53.56
CA PRO A 656 4.63 -22.07 -52.45
C PRO A 656 5.21 -23.44 -52.89
N VAL A 657 6.10 -24.00 -52.07
CA VAL A 657 6.75 -25.32 -52.26
C VAL A 657 6.36 -26.29 -51.14
N ALA A 658 6.16 -27.57 -51.50
CA ALA A 658 5.67 -28.68 -50.69
C ALA A 658 6.74 -29.44 -49.88
N ALA A 659 6.28 -30.24 -48.91
CA ALA A 659 7.06 -30.98 -47.91
C ALA A 659 7.56 -32.38 -48.37
N PRO A 660 8.60 -32.97 -47.72
CA PRO A 660 9.03 -34.36 -47.94
C PRO A 660 8.72 -35.32 -46.76
N PRO A 661 8.79 -36.66 -46.98
CA PRO A 661 8.38 -37.73 -46.04
C PRO A 661 9.54 -38.38 -45.24
N PRO A 662 9.29 -39.33 -44.31
CA PRO A 662 10.25 -39.76 -43.28
C PRO A 662 10.91 -41.15 -43.51
N ALA A 663 12.01 -41.43 -42.79
CA ALA A 663 12.63 -42.76 -42.62
C ALA A 663 13.28 -42.84 -41.21
N VAL A 664 12.88 -43.77 -40.32
CA VAL A 664 13.36 -45.15 -40.02
C VAL A 664 14.77 -45.24 -39.38
N THR A 665 14.84 -45.99 -38.27
CA THR A 665 15.86 -46.09 -37.22
C THR A 665 16.74 -47.34 -37.28
N THR A 666 17.96 -47.28 -36.71
CA THR A 666 18.64 -48.37 -35.95
C THR A 666 19.73 -47.80 -35.01
N PRO A 667 20.09 -48.45 -33.88
CA PRO A 667 20.77 -47.82 -32.73
C PRO A 667 22.24 -48.24 -32.50
N ALA A 668 23.02 -47.40 -31.79
CA ALA A 668 24.35 -47.72 -31.23
C ALA A 668 24.59 -47.01 -29.87
N GLU A 669 25.41 -47.63 -29.00
CA GLU A 669 25.68 -47.37 -27.56
C GLU A 669 26.21 -45.95 -27.18
N PRO A 670 26.03 -45.49 -25.92
CA PRO A 670 26.56 -44.20 -25.45
C PRO A 670 27.91 -44.31 -24.71
N PRO A 671 28.83 -43.34 -24.86
CA PRO A 671 30.09 -43.28 -24.12
C PRO A 671 30.06 -42.31 -22.91
N LYS A 672 30.97 -42.55 -21.95
CA LYS A 672 31.18 -41.80 -20.69
C LYS A 672 31.91 -40.45 -20.92
N VAL A 673 31.51 -39.38 -20.22
CA VAL A 673 32.14 -38.05 -20.29
C VAL A 673 32.73 -37.61 -18.93
N LYS A 674 33.90 -36.95 -18.95
CA LYS A 674 34.68 -36.42 -17.81
C LYS A 674 34.32 -34.95 -17.48
N PRO A 675 34.65 -34.43 -16.28
CA PRO A 675 34.22 -33.10 -15.83
C PRO A 675 34.96 -31.95 -16.52
N GLY A 676 34.23 -30.91 -16.94
CA GLY A 676 34.79 -29.64 -17.47
C GLY A 676 34.30 -29.18 -18.84
N THR A 677 33.22 -29.74 -19.41
CA THR A 677 32.72 -29.38 -20.75
C THR A 677 31.30 -28.80 -20.70
N ARG A 678 31.00 -27.78 -21.52
CA ARG A 678 29.66 -27.21 -21.70
C ARG A 678 28.70 -28.30 -22.21
N VAL A 679 27.58 -28.48 -21.52
CA VAL A 679 26.51 -29.42 -21.88
C VAL A 679 25.40 -28.65 -22.57
N SER A 680 24.97 -29.07 -23.76
CA SER A 680 23.80 -28.50 -24.44
C SER A 680 22.51 -29.23 -24.03
N LEU A 681 21.36 -28.56 -24.16
CA LEU A 681 20.05 -29.14 -23.86
C LEU A 681 19.71 -30.39 -24.71
N ALA A 682 20.40 -30.58 -25.85
CA ALA A 682 20.24 -31.77 -26.68
C ALA A 682 20.98 -32.99 -26.10
N ASP A 683 22.03 -32.79 -25.32
CA ASP A 683 22.86 -33.87 -24.76
C ASP A 683 22.24 -34.49 -23.50
N LEU A 684 21.35 -33.75 -22.82
CA LEU A 684 20.59 -34.23 -21.64
C LEU A 684 19.31 -34.98 -22.01
N ALA A 685 18.80 -34.83 -23.24
CA ALA A 685 17.55 -35.44 -23.68
C ALA A 685 17.70 -36.90 -24.15
N ALA A 686 18.93 -37.43 -24.27
CA ALA A 686 19.21 -38.76 -24.81
C ALA A 686 19.38 -39.87 -23.75
N ALA A 687 19.10 -39.60 -22.47
CA ALA A 687 19.38 -40.53 -21.37
C ALA A 687 18.17 -40.78 -20.46
N GLU A 688 17.05 -41.25 -21.00
CA GLU A 688 15.97 -41.89 -20.22
C GLU A 688 15.40 -43.11 -20.97
N PRO A 689 15.19 -44.27 -20.31
CA PRO A 689 14.65 -45.47 -20.96
C PRO A 689 13.14 -45.34 -21.21
N PRO A 690 12.60 -46.00 -22.25
CA PRO A 690 11.22 -45.76 -22.66
C PRO A 690 10.21 -46.39 -21.69
N PRO A 691 9.11 -45.68 -21.35
CA PRO A 691 8.03 -46.21 -20.51
C PRO A 691 7.07 -47.13 -21.30
N GLN A 692 6.50 -48.11 -20.60
CA GLN A 692 5.51 -49.05 -21.12
C GLN A 692 4.20 -48.34 -21.53
N LYS A 693 3.56 -48.86 -22.59
CA LYS A 693 2.31 -48.34 -23.18
C LYS A 693 1.15 -48.32 -22.17
N ALA A 694 0.68 -47.12 -21.82
CA ALA A 694 -0.67 -46.86 -21.33
C ALA A 694 -1.58 -46.43 -22.51
N PRO A 695 -2.89 -46.71 -22.48
CA PRO A 695 -3.82 -46.46 -23.59
C PRO A 695 -4.00 -44.95 -23.86
N PRO A 696 -4.43 -44.56 -25.08
CA PRO A 696 -4.41 -43.17 -25.50
C PRO A 696 -5.40 -42.32 -24.69
N PRO A 697 -5.01 -41.11 -24.24
CA PRO A 697 -5.91 -40.18 -23.59
C PRO A 697 -6.90 -39.59 -24.61
N PRO A 698 -8.10 -39.19 -24.15
CA PRO A 698 -9.09 -38.54 -25.02
C PRO A 698 -8.53 -37.23 -25.57
N ALA A 699 -9.01 -36.85 -26.75
CA ALA A 699 -8.59 -35.66 -27.48
C ALA A 699 -8.50 -34.43 -26.56
N GLN A 700 -7.31 -33.83 -26.51
CA GLN A 700 -7.04 -32.62 -25.76
C GLN A 700 -7.84 -31.46 -26.35
N GLU A 701 -8.75 -30.90 -25.54
CA GLU A 701 -9.26 -29.55 -25.77
C GLU A 701 -8.09 -28.55 -25.73
N PRO A 702 -8.14 -27.48 -26.55
CA PRO A 702 -7.12 -26.43 -26.54
C PRO A 702 -7.02 -25.79 -25.14
N PRO A 703 -5.85 -25.23 -24.78
CA PRO A 703 -5.60 -24.72 -23.42
C PRO A 703 -6.70 -23.74 -23.02
N ALA A 704 -7.28 -23.95 -21.84
CA ALA A 704 -8.30 -23.07 -21.28
C ALA A 704 -7.76 -21.63 -21.30
N LYS A 705 -8.45 -20.77 -22.07
CA LYS A 705 -8.24 -19.32 -22.02
C LYS A 705 -8.28 -18.91 -20.56
N GLY A 706 -7.21 -18.30 -20.06
CA GLY A 706 -7.16 -17.78 -18.69
C GLY A 706 -8.43 -16.99 -18.41
N ARG A 707 -9.16 -17.38 -17.37
CA ARG A 707 -10.35 -16.67 -16.90
C ARG A 707 -9.96 -15.20 -16.71
N ARG A 708 -10.59 -14.29 -17.46
CA ARG A 708 -10.52 -12.85 -17.16
C ARG A 708 -11.26 -12.67 -15.83
N VAL A 709 -10.52 -12.50 -14.75
CA VAL A 709 -11.09 -12.08 -13.47
C VAL A 709 -11.51 -10.63 -13.65
N SER A 710 -12.81 -10.34 -13.52
CA SER A 710 -13.31 -8.96 -13.54
C SER A 710 -13.32 -8.39 -12.11
N PHE A 711 -13.29 -7.06 -11.96
CA PHE A 711 -13.51 -6.44 -10.65
C PHE A 711 -14.85 -6.86 -10.02
N ASP A 712 -15.87 -7.15 -10.84
CA ASP A 712 -17.19 -7.57 -10.36
C ASP A 712 -17.16 -8.95 -9.69
N GLU A 713 -16.32 -9.88 -10.15
CA GLU A 713 -16.10 -11.18 -9.49
C GLU A 713 -15.42 -10.99 -8.12
N LEU A 714 -14.47 -10.04 -8.01
CA LEU A 714 -13.78 -9.74 -6.74
C LEU A 714 -14.67 -8.99 -5.73
N ARG A 715 -15.71 -8.29 -6.20
CA ARG A 715 -16.69 -7.61 -5.34
C ARG A 715 -17.64 -8.56 -4.63
N GLN A 716 -17.94 -9.74 -5.20
CA GLN A 716 -18.88 -10.67 -4.59
C GLN A 716 -18.37 -11.26 -3.26
N ASP A 717 -17.07 -11.13 -2.97
CA ASP A 717 -16.46 -11.46 -1.67
C ASP A 717 -16.54 -10.31 -0.63
N ALA A 718 -17.06 -9.12 -1.01
CA ALA A 718 -17.20 -7.94 -0.17
C ALA A 718 -18.67 -7.71 0.25
N PRO A 719 -18.95 -7.14 1.43
CA PRO A 719 -20.32 -6.96 1.93
C PRO A 719 -21.13 -5.96 1.08
N VAL A 720 -22.44 -6.22 0.96
CA VAL A 720 -23.42 -5.35 0.27
C VAL A 720 -23.99 -4.33 1.27
N PRO A 721 -24.07 -3.02 0.93
CA PRO A 721 -24.61 -1.99 1.83
C PRO A 721 -26.14 -2.06 1.99
N PRO A 722 -26.70 -1.57 3.11
CA PRO A 722 -28.15 -1.60 3.36
C PRO A 722 -28.92 -0.56 2.53
N SER A 723 -30.16 -0.90 2.15
CA SER A 723 -31.06 -0.08 1.32
C SER A 723 -31.78 1.05 2.10
N PRO A 724 -32.12 2.18 1.45
CA PRO A 724 -32.68 3.35 2.12
C PRO A 724 -34.22 3.34 2.16
N GLU A 725 -34.85 2.88 3.24
CA GLU A 725 -36.26 3.19 3.54
C GLU A 725 -36.49 3.45 5.03
N GLY A 726 -36.97 4.65 5.37
CA GLY A 726 -37.42 5.04 6.71
C GLY A 726 -37.09 6.48 7.12
N GLN A 727 -37.71 7.49 6.49
CA GLN A 727 -37.42 8.92 6.76
C GLN A 727 -38.60 9.81 7.18
N ASP A 728 -39.78 9.30 7.50
CA ASP A 728 -40.90 10.14 7.97
C ASP A 728 -41.16 9.96 9.46
N LYS A 729 -40.45 10.73 10.31
CA LYS A 729 -40.84 11.07 11.70
C LYS A 729 -39.95 12.08 12.44
N ILE A 730 -38.89 12.61 11.82
CA ILE A 730 -37.86 13.42 12.51
C ILE A 730 -38.21 14.91 12.58
N GLN A 731 -39.17 15.38 11.77
CA GLN A 731 -39.42 16.81 11.60
C GLN A 731 -40.26 17.44 12.73
N ASP A 732 -41.09 16.65 13.42
CA ASP A 732 -41.96 17.13 14.50
C ASP A 732 -41.22 17.31 15.84
N ASP A 733 -40.16 16.52 16.08
CA ASP A 733 -39.38 16.58 17.34
C ASP A 733 -38.42 17.78 17.39
N LEU A 734 -38.03 18.32 16.24
CA LEU A 734 -37.06 19.43 16.14
C LEU A 734 -37.64 20.78 16.58
N GLN A 735 -38.94 21.03 16.40
CA GLN A 735 -39.55 22.30 16.83
C GLN A 735 -39.75 22.40 18.35
N ALA A 736 -39.91 21.27 19.06
CA ALA A 736 -40.08 21.26 20.51
C ALA A 736 -38.78 21.59 21.29
N CYS A 737 -37.62 21.26 20.71
CA CYS A 737 -36.31 21.47 21.36
C CYS A 737 -35.84 22.93 21.36
N VAL A 738 -36.18 23.72 20.33
CA VAL A 738 -35.73 25.12 20.20
C VAL A 738 -36.33 26.04 21.28
N VAL A 739 -37.53 25.73 21.77
CA VAL A 739 -38.22 26.52 22.80
C VAL A 739 -37.62 26.29 24.20
N ARG A 740 -37.08 25.10 24.49
CA ARG A 740 -36.47 24.79 25.80
C ARG A 740 -35.06 25.35 25.98
N TRP A 741 -34.35 25.65 24.90
CA TRP A 741 -32.94 26.07 24.93
C TRP A 741 -32.73 27.53 25.38
N LYS A 742 -33.71 28.43 25.16
CA LYS A 742 -33.57 29.87 25.51
C LYS A 742 -33.58 30.19 27.02
N ASN A 743 -33.95 29.24 27.89
CA ASN A 743 -34.24 29.53 29.30
C ASN A 743 -33.14 29.14 30.31
N ARG A 744 -31.93 28.73 29.88
CA ARG A 744 -30.94 28.13 30.82
C ARG A 744 -29.50 28.65 30.78
N SER A 745 -29.21 29.76 30.10
CA SER A 745 -27.85 30.33 30.07
C SER A 745 -27.66 31.43 31.13
N GLY A 746 -27.16 31.05 32.32
CA GLY A 746 -26.73 31.98 33.36
C GLY A 746 -25.78 31.34 34.39
N ALA A 747 -24.58 31.92 34.54
CA ALA A 747 -23.48 31.61 35.48
C ALA A 747 -22.67 30.32 35.20
N GLY A 748 -21.35 30.23 35.39
CA GLY A 748 -20.31 31.08 35.99
C GLY A 748 -19.21 30.18 36.60
N CYS A 749 -17.94 30.45 36.31
CA CYS A 749 -16.71 29.63 36.48
C CYS A 749 -16.38 29.04 37.87
N SER A 750 -15.53 27.99 37.93
CA SER A 750 -14.15 28.02 38.50
C SER A 750 -13.46 26.64 38.50
N GLY A 751 -12.12 26.64 38.36
CA GLY A 751 -11.32 25.51 37.92
C GLY A 751 -10.75 24.57 38.98
N ASP A 752 -10.58 23.32 38.53
CA ASP A 752 -9.70 22.28 39.06
C ASP A 752 -9.56 21.19 37.96
N VAL A 753 -8.93 21.52 36.83
CA VAL A 753 -8.67 20.57 35.72
C VAL A 753 -7.28 20.82 35.14
N ILE A 754 -6.25 20.35 35.83
CA ILE A 754 -4.91 20.17 35.28
C ILE A 754 -4.41 18.82 35.76
N ARG A 755 -4.95 17.73 35.20
CA ARG A 755 -4.33 16.38 35.23
C ARG A 755 -5.02 15.31 34.36
N SER A 756 -6.15 15.59 33.72
CA SER A 756 -6.88 14.63 32.87
C SER A 756 -7.04 15.01 31.38
N ASN A 757 -6.50 16.14 30.93
CA ASN A 757 -6.68 16.64 29.55
C ASN A 757 -5.45 16.44 28.66
N PHE A 758 -5.06 15.20 28.36
CA PHE A 758 -4.10 14.95 27.26
C PHE A 758 -4.56 13.94 26.21
N PHE A 759 -5.76 13.35 26.35
CA PHE A 759 -6.37 12.47 25.34
C PHE A 759 -7.72 12.97 24.75
N MET A 760 -8.17 14.18 25.09
CA MET A 760 -9.39 14.82 24.53
C MET A 760 -9.09 15.97 23.55
N GLY A 761 -8.10 15.79 22.66
CA GLY A 761 -7.69 16.79 21.67
C GLY A 761 -8.68 17.08 20.52
N THR A 762 -9.88 16.47 20.49
CA THR A 762 -10.86 16.65 19.40
C THR A 762 -12.26 17.08 19.87
N ARG A 763 -12.43 17.50 21.13
CA ARG A 763 -13.71 18.08 21.61
C ARG A 763 -13.49 19.24 22.57
N CYS A 764 -13.01 20.37 22.08
CA CYS A 764 -13.29 21.68 22.70
C CYS A 764 -12.90 22.84 21.77
N GLY A 765 -13.70 23.05 20.73
CA GLY A 765 -13.88 24.33 20.05
C GLY A 765 -15.33 24.77 20.19
N ARG A 766 -15.83 24.91 21.42
CA ARG A 766 -17.11 25.55 21.73
C ARG A 766 -16.92 26.40 22.99
N GLY A 767 -16.86 27.70 22.77
CA GLY A 767 -16.68 28.77 23.76
C GLY A 767 -16.41 30.05 23.01
#